data_AF-A0AAE8SQ41-F1
#
_entry.id   AF-A0AAE8SQ41-F1
#
_cell.length_a   1.000
_cell.length_b   1.000
_cell.length_c   1.000
_cell.angle_alpha   90.00
_cell.angle_beta   90.00
_cell.angle_gamma   90.00
#
_symmetry.space_group_name_H-M   'P 1'
#
loop_
_entity.id
_entity.type
_entity.pdbx_description
1 polymer ?
#
loop_
_entity_poly.entity_id
_entity_poly.type
_entity_poly.pdbx_seq_one_letter_code
_entity_poly.pdbx_strand_id
1 'polypeptide(L)'
;MSIDKSINQPSLPHIVVVINATETSIDDAQWDPDAATKAVLDDYENSIYQVPALREVLSRLEQGLGKKIRSTHELLLHYYSSVKVVRIPWKGRYMQIDDQVGKLYDVISSRCAKSYVYKEKIRMLLNAERVPQYVTAAYDHFSRQLDIQFHFAKEARRHTPLPKDFGGHILNLILSMYNTHDWHNINAGAFFQGLSLPIASCIMLVATRDNTQGTYSSLLMNTYQEPLKAAFTQFCDRWLRCSFQKDGYQCCNAQNTHGKGHQAYTGRVLAKGKYQSTFDIDQFFANWIDAIDKQIKELDEILQKQVNRDERTLPTKHRGIMAEFYRANGPAHRIKSHLTCLCCLRNIPGNILSCHHALCKDCVQAFGLGDAQGVFELHNCPLHPLDTNWASPARIRFKPREAGMRVLCLDGGGVRGIIELMILQAIKKKLRSYIPIQSFFDLIFGTSTGGIITLGLGVKQWNINAYINRFKGLCTQAFTSRGPPALRALTIVNRKSLYKTVPLENALQSAFGPDSSLYGKFKPESSMDIRVVVTSTHATQKKPVVLSNYNTEGKRDGLPYTFVRRQDPNKELKIWEAARATAAAPPYFKPFIQKDTMEAYTNGAIHYNCPASIADYERRLLWEEVSDWPPDIMLSLGTGLSTPGKLSPDPQSHSHSKSPHLAERGGAGLRLMWWAANAIVEDQLDCEGI
;
A
#
# COMPACT_ATOMS: atom_id res chain seq x y z
N MET A 1 -13.59 -12.48 24.81
CA MET A 1 -13.42 -11.11 25.36
C MET A 1 -12.98 -10.10 24.29
N SER A 2 -11.84 -10.24 23.59
CA SER A 2 -11.43 -9.27 22.55
C SER A 2 -12.10 -9.53 21.19
N ILE A 3 -12.31 -10.80 20.81
CA ILE A 3 -12.91 -11.17 19.53
C ILE A 3 -14.38 -10.72 19.41
N ASP A 4 -15.12 -10.71 20.52
CA ASP A 4 -16.55 -10.40 20.53
C ASP A 4 -16.83 -8.91 20.26
N LYS A 5 -15.89 -8.03 20.66
CA LYS A 5 -15.95 -6.57 20.41
C LYS A 5 -15.46 -6.18 19.01
N SER A 6 -14.93 -7.10 18.21
CA SER A 6 -14.45 -6.78 16.86
C SER A 6 -15.60 -6.67 15.86
N ILE A 7 -15.55 -5.62 15.03
CA ILE A 7 -16.57 -5.29 14.02
C ILE A 7 -16.00 -5.49 12.62
N ASN A 8 -16.90 -5.73 11.66
CA ASN A 8 -16.55 -6.03 10.28
C ASN A 8 -15.58 -7.23 10.15
N GLN A 9 -15.70 -8.24 11.02
CA GLN A 9 -14.84 -9.42 10.96
C GLN A 9 -15.10 -10.17 9.64
N PRO A 10 -14.04 -10.43 8.85
CA PRO A 10 -14.15 -10.91 7.48
C PRO A 10 -14.77 -12.32 7.37
N SER A 11 -14.37 -13.26 8.22
CA SER A 11 -14.78 -14.65 8.14
C SER A 11 -14.64 -15.34 9.49
N LEU A 12 -15.57 -16.23 9.83
CA LEU A 12 -15.40 -17.18 10.92
C LEU A 12 -14.66 -18.42 10.40
N PRO A 13 -13.84 -19.10 11.22
CA PRO A 13 -13.19 -20.34 10.83
C PRO A 13 -14.20 -21.49 10.68
N HIS A 14 -13.85 -22.50 9.88
CA HIS A 14 -14.54 -23.79 9.91
C HIS A 14 -13.85 -24.69 10.94
N ILE A 15 -14.61 -25.48 11.69
CA ILE A 15 -14.07 -26.49 12.61
C ILE A 15 -14.41 -27.90 12.11
N VAL A 16 -13.39 -28.76 12.10
CA VAL A 16 -13.51 -30.19 11.85
C VAL A 16 -13.03 -30.89 13.11
N VAL A 17 -13.92 -31.64 13.75
CA VAL A 17 -13.65 -32.41 14.97
C VAL A 17 -13.42 -33.86 14.54
N VAL A 18 -12.26 -34.40 14.90
CA VAL A 18 -11.93 -35.81 14.62
C VAL A 18 -12.08 -36.60 15.92
N ILE A 19 -13.06 -37.50 15.97
CA ILE A 19 -13.22 -38.43 17.08
C ILE A 19 -12.39 -39.67 16.73
N ASN A 20 -11.15 -39.64 17.19
CA ASN A 20 -10.26 -40.77 17.04
C ASN A 20 -10.69 -41.91 17.97
N ALA A 21 -10.30 -43.14 17.65
CA ALA A 21 -10.58 -44.32 18.46
C ALA A 21 -12.08 -44.62 18.66
N THR A 22 -12.92 -44.38 17.66
CA THR A 22 -14.35 -44.66 17.75
C THR A 22 -14.62 -46.17 17.77
N GLU A 23 -15.52 -46.60 18.66
CA GLU A 23 -15.96 -48.00 18.73
C GLU A 23 -16.74 -48.39 17.47
N THR A 24 -16.59 -49.65 17.04
CA THR A 24 -17.27 -50.18 15.84
C THR A 24 -18.74 -50.55 16.07
N SER A 25 -19.23 -50.41 17.30
CA SER A 25 -20.60 -50.69 17.73
C SER A 25 -21.59 -49.56 17.43
N ILE A 26 -21.12 -48.44 16.87
CA ILE A 26 -21.96 -47.30 16.51
C ILE A 26 -22.85 -47.60 15.30
N ASP A 27 -23.94 -46.86 15.17
CA ASP A 27 -24.77 -46.85 13.96
C ASP A 27 -23.92 -46.56 12.72
N ASP A 28 -24.04 -47.42 11.70
CA ASP A 28 -23.28 -47.31 10.46
C ASP A 28 -23.55 -46.00 9.72
N ALA A 29 -24.72 -45.38 9.93
CA ALA A 29 -25.00 -44.05 9.40
C ALA A 29 -24.03 -42.99 9.95
N GLN A 30 -23.50 -43.16 11.16
CA GLN A 30 -22.55 -42.22 11.78
C GLN A 30 -21.12 -42.31 11.24
N TRP A 31 -20.84 -43.18 10.26
CA TRP A 31 -19.61 -43.11 9.45
C TRP A 31 -19.71 -42.08 8.32
N ASP A 32 -20.90 -41.51 8.09
CA ASP A 32 -21.06 -40.30 7.29
C ASP A 32 -20.81 -39.05 8.15
N PRO A 33 -19.95 -38.10 7.72
CA PRO A 33 -19.65 -36.91 8.49
C PRO A 33 -20.86 -36.05 8.87
N ASP A 34 -21.92 -36.00 8.05
CA ASP A 34 -23.09 -35.17 8.33
C ASP A 34 -23.97 -35.80 9.41
N ALA A 35 -24.19 -37.11 9.32
CA ALA A 35 -24.88 -37.88 10.35
C ALA A 35 -24.08 -37.91 11.68
N ALA A 36 -22.76 -38.09 11.63
CA ALA A 36 -21.89 -38.02 12.80
C ALA A 36 -21.95 -36.65 13.49
N THR A 37 -21.94 -35.58 12.70
CA THR A 37 -22.05 -34.20 13.20
C THR A 37 -23.36 -34.02 13.95
N LYS A 38 -24.48 -34.48 13.38
CA LYS A 38 -25.79 -34.37 14.01
C LYS A 38 -25.84 -35.15 15.33
N ALA A 39 -25.48 -36.43 15.30
CA ALA A 39 -25.51 -37.30 16.48
C ALA A 39 -24.70 -36.72 17.66
N VAL A 40 -23.46 -36.28 17.41
CA VAL A 40 -22.61 -35.71 18.46
C VAL A 40 -23.17 -34.38 18.98
N LEU A 41 -23.70 -33.52 18.11
CA LEU A 41 -24.25 -32.25 18.57
C LEU A 41 -25.56 -32.41 19.35
N ASP A 42 -26.35 -33.44 19.04
CA ASP A 42 -27.57 -33.81 19.76
C ASP A 42 -27.20 -34.40 21.14
N ASP A 43 -26.21 -35.30 21.23
CA ASP A 43 -25.73 -35.88 22.50
C ASP A 43 -25.27 -34.80 23.49
N TYR A 44 -24.63 -33.74 22.98
CA TYR A 44 -24.12 -32.63 23.78
C TYR A 44 -25.04 -31.41 23.78
N GLU A 45 -26.29 -31.49 23.33
CA GLU A 45 -27.17 -30.33 23.11
C GLU A 45 -27.25 -29.42 24.35
N ASN A 46 -27.37 -30.05 25.54
CA ASN A 46 -27.58 -29.38 26.83
C ASN A 46 -26.30 -29.16 27.65
N SER A 47 -25.12 -29.53 27.15
CA SER A 47 -23.87 -29.44 27.90
C SER A 47 -23.48 -28.01 28.27
N ILE A 48 -23.93 -27.01 27.49
CA ILE A 48 -23.75 -25.58 27.83
C ILE A 48 -24.35 -25.21 29.20
N TYR A 49 -25.36 -25.95 29.66
CA TYR A 49 -25.99 -25.75 30.96
C TYR A 49 -25.36 -26.61 32.05
N GLN A 50 -24.52 -27.58 31.74
CA GLN A 50 -23.91 -28.48 32.73
C GLN A 50 -22.52 -28.01 33.15
N VAL A 51 -21.80 -27.31 32.27
CA VAL A 51 -20.44 -26.83 32.53
C VAL A 51 -20.47 -25.41 33.14
N PRO A 52 -19.97 -25.19 34.38
CA PRO A 52 -20.02 -23.89 35.05
C PRO A 52 -19.37 -22.74 34.25
N ALA A 53 -18.22 -23.00 33.61
CA ALA A 53 -17.53 -22.02 32.77
C ALA A 53 -18.36 -21.59 31.55
N LEU A 54 -19.16 -22.50 30.97
CA LEU A 54 -20.04 -22.18 29.84
C LEU A 54 -21.27 -21.39 30.30
N ARG A 55 -21.80 -21.64 31.51
CA ARG A 55 -22.89 -20.82 32.08
C ARG A 55 -22.48 -19.36 32.26
N GLU A 56 -21.26 -19.11 32.70
CA GLU A 56 -20.73 -17.75 32.83
C GLU A 56 -20.64 -17.05 31.46
N VAL A 57 -20.17 -17.77 30.44
CA VAL A 57 -20.16 -17.29 29.05
C VAL A 57 -21.58 -16.99 28.57
N LEU A 58 -22.55 -17.89 28.80
CA LEU A 58 -23.96 -17.68 28.43
C LEU A 58 -24.56 -16.45 29.12
N SER A 59 -24.35 -16.31 30.43
CA SER A 59 -24.84 -15.17 31.22
C SER A 59 -24.29 -13.85 30.69
N ARG A 60 -22.99 -13.79 30.34
CA ARG A 60 -22.38 -12.61 29.72
C ARG A 60 -22.89 -12.34 28.30
N LEU A 61 -23.12 -13.38 27.50
CA LEU A 61 -23.69 -13.24 26.15
C LEU A 61 -25.15 -12.74 26.22
N GLU A 62 -25.91 -13.17 27.23
CA GLU A 62 -27.29 -12.73 27.45
C GLU A 62 -27.34 -11.29 28.00
N GLN A 63 -26.55 -10.97 29.04
CA GLN A 63 -26.52 -9.65 29.67
C GLN A 63 -25.82 -8.57 28.81
N GLY A 64 -24.71 -8.92 28.14
CA GLY A 64 -23.92 -7.98 27.34
C GLY A 64 -24.36 -7.86 25.89
N LEU A 65 -24.86 -8.96 25.28
CA LEU A 65 -25.22 -9.00 23.86
C LEU A 65 -26.71 -9.25 23.59
N GLY A 66 -27.55 -9.45 24.62
CA GLY A 66 -28.99 -9.66 24.46
C GLY A 66 -29.35 -10.95 23.73
N LYS A 67 -28.48 -11.96 23.77
CA LYS A 67 -28.61 -13.19 22.98
C LYS A 67 -28.77 -14.42 23.87
N LYS A 68 -29.90 -15.11 23.71
CA LYS A 68 -30.20 -16.36 24.40
C LYS A 68 -29.76 -17.54 23.53
N ILE A 69 -28.64 -18.17 23.88
CA ILE A 69 -28.14 -19.38 23.22
C ILE A 69 -28.79 -20.60 23.89
N ARG A 70 -29.41 -21.46 23.09
CA ARG A 70 -30.25 -22.57 23.57
C ARG A 70 -29.59 -23.94 23.50
N SER A 71 -28.56 -24.10 22.69
CA SER A 71 -27.85 -25.37 22.55
C SER A 71 -26.35 -25.21 22.30
N THR A 72 -25.59 -26.29 22.53
CA THR A 72 -24.16 -26.37 22.20
C THR A 72 -23.90 -26.09 20.72
N HIS A 73 -24.79 -26.55 19.83
CA HIS A 73 -24.66 -26.28 18.40
C HIS A 73 -24.78 -24.79 18.08
N GLU A 74 -25.75 -24.09 18.68
CA GLU A 74 -25.91 -22.64 18.51
C GLU A 74 -24.70 -21.85 19.03
N LEU A 75 -24.09 -22.33 20.11
CA LEU A 75 -22.86 -21.77 20.68
C LEU A 75 -21.67 -21.96 19.73
N LEU A 76 -21.48 -23.15 19.17
CA LEU A 76 -20.39 -23.40 18.23
C LEU A 76 -20.55 -22.59 16.94
N LEU A 77 -21.76 -22.54 16.38
CA LEU A 77 -22.07 -21.68 15.23
C LEU A 77 -22.03 -20.18 15.55
N HIS A 78 -21.80 -19.79 16.81
CA HIS A 78 -21.48 -18.41 17.15
C HIS A 78 -20.03 -18.06 16.79
N TYR A 79 -19.11 -19.01 16.93
CA TYR A 79 -17.67 -18.81 16.76
C TYR A 79 -17.12 -19.39 15.44
N TYR A 80 -17.84 -20.34 14.82
CA TYR A 80 -17.43 -21.04 13.62
C TYR A 80 -18.46 -20.91 12.49
N SER A 81 -17.97 -20.85 11.24
CA SER A 81 -18.81 -20.84 10.02
C SER A 81 -19.47 -22.19 9.75
N SER A 82 -18.86 -23.29 10.19
CA SER A 82 -19.47 -24.61 10.18
C SER A 82 -18.78 -25.53 11.18
N VAL A 83 -19.51 -26.49 11.69
CA VAL A 83 -19.00 -27.61 12.49
C VAL A 83 -19.15 -28.88 11.68
N LYS A 84 -18.11 -29.72 11.62
CA LYS A 84 -18.17 -31.07 11.07
C LYS A 84 -17.44 -32.04 11.99
N VAL A 85 -17.97 -33.25 12.10
CA VAL A 85 -17.39 -34.34 12.89
C VAL A 85 -17.04 -35.49 11.95
N VAL A 86 -15.84 -36.05 12.10
CA VAL A 86 -15.41 -37.26 11.39
C VAL A 86 -14.93 -38.26 12.44
N ARG A 87 -15.36 -39.52 12.33
CA ARG A 87 -15.03 -40.59 13.28
C ARG A 87 -13.96 -41.50 12.66
N ILE A 88 -12.93 -41.82 13.43
CA ILE A 88 -11.88 -42.77 13.00
C ILE A 88 -11.93 -43.99 13.93
N PRO A 89 -12.09 -45.23 13.40
CA PRO A 89 -12.29 -46.42 14.23
C PRO A 89 -11.00 -46.89 14.94
N TRP A 90 -11.17 -47.59 16.08
CA TRP A 90 -10.06 -47.93 17.00
C TRP A 90 -9.17 -49.13 16.64
N LYS A 91 -9.56 -50.09 15.78
CA LYS A 91 -8.70 -51.15 15.19
C LYS A 91 -9.51 -52.09 14.29
N GLY A 92 -8.84 -52.81 13.37
CA GLY A 92 -9.39 -54.01 12.72
C GLY A 92 -10.14 -53.83 11.40
N ARG A 93 -10.24 -52.62 10.85
CA ARG A 93 -10.91 -52.36 9.56
C ARG A 93 -10.13 -51.37 8.71
N TYR A 94 -9.02 -51.82 8.12
CA TYR A 94 -8.12 -50.98 7.31
C TYR A 94 -8.86 -50.22 6.19
N MET A 95 -9.78 -50.89 5.49
CA MET A 95 -10.58 -50.24 4.44
C MET A 95 -11.49 -49.13 4.98
N GLN A 96 -12.02 -49.29 6.18
CA GLN A 96 -12.87 -48.28 6.81
C GLN A 96 -12.06 -47.12 7.38
N ILE A 97 -10.85 -47.38 7.88
CA ILE A 97 -9.91 -46.32 8.26
C ILE A 97 -9.54 -45.49 7.03
N ASP A 98 -9.19 -46.15 5.93
CA ASP A 98 -8.83 -45.49 4.67
C ASP A 98 -9.99 -44.65 4.11
N ASP A 99 -11.21 -45.19 4.08
CA ASP A 99 -12.43 -44.45 3.71
C ASP A 99 -12.67 -43.22 4.61
N GLN A 100 -12.56 -43.37 5.93
CA GLN A 100 -12.75 -42.25 6.86
C GLN A 100 -11.64 -41.20 6.76
N VAL A 101 -10.41 -41.60 6.47
CA VAL A 101 -9.30 -40.68 6.19
C VAL A 101 -9.54 -39.94 4.87
N GLY A 102 -10.02 -40.63 3.83
CA GLY A 102 -10.46 -40.01 2.58
C GLY A 102 -11.55 -38.96 2.80
N LYS A 103 -12.61 -39.32 3.53
CA LYS A 103 -13.68 -38.40 3.93
C LYS A 103 -13.17 -37.21 4.75
N LEU A 104 -12.20 -37.42 5.65
CA LEU A 104 -11.57 -36.34 6.39
C LEU A 104 -10.84 -35.37 5.44
N TYR A 105 -10.05 -35.89 4.50
CA TYR A 105 -9.37 -35.08 3.49
C TYR A 105 -10.36 -34.30 2.62
N ASP A 106 -11.46 -34.92 2.19
CA ASP A 106 -12.50 -34.27 1.40
C ASP A 106 -13.20 -33.16 2.19
N VAL A 107 -13.54 -33.41 3.45
CA VAL A 107 -14.12 -32.40 4.35
C VAL A 107 -13.15 -31.23 4.52
N ILE A 108 -11.88 -31.49 4.82
CA ILE A 108 -10.85 -30.45 4.97
C ILE A 108 -10.73 -29.66 3.67
N SER A 109 -10.56 -30.32 2.53
CA SER A 109 -10.39 -29.69 1.22
C SER A 109 -11.60 -28.83 0.83
N SER A 110 -12.81 -29.36 1.03
CA SER A 110 -14.06 -28.64 0.80
C SER A 110 -14.20 -27.41 1.70
N ARG A 111 -13.88 -27.52 3.00
CA ARG A 111 -13.92 -26.36 3.92
C ARG A 111 -12.83 -25.34 3.62
N CYS A 112 -11.64 -25.77 3.24
CA CYS A 112 -10.57 -24.90 2.76
C CYS A 112 -10.97 -24.15 1.50
N ALA A 113 -11.53 -24.84 0.49
CA ALA A 113 -12.01 -24.21 -0.74
C ALA A 113 -13.13 -23.19 -0.47
N LYS A 114 -14.12 -23.54 0.36
CA LYS A 114 -15.18 -22.61 0.78
C LYS A 114 -14.62 -21.39 1.52
N SER A 115 -13.66 -21.61 2.43
CA SER A 115 -12.98 -20.52 3.14
C SER A 115 -12.17 -19.64 2.19
N TYR A 116 -11.48 -20.24 1.22
CA TYR A 116 -10.68 -19.54 0.21
C TYR A 116 -11.57 -18.66 -0.66
N VAL A 117 -12.59 -19.22 -1.32
CA VAL A 117 -13.51 -18.49 -2.20
C VAL A 117 -14.18 -17.34 -1.45
N TYR A 118 -14.61 -17.60 -0.21
CA TYR A 118 -15.21 -16.57 0.62
C TYR A 118 -14.20 -15.46 0.97
N LYS A 119 -12.98 -15.81 1.41
CA LYS A 119 -11.91 -14.85 1.69
C LYS A 119 -11.46 -14.07 0.46
N GLU A 120 -11.47 -14.70 -0.71
CA GLU A 120 -11.16 -14.08 -1.99
C GLU A 120 -12.20 -13.03 -2.35
N LYS A 121 -13.49 -13.39 -2.28
CA LYS A 121 -14.62 -12.49 -2.52
C LYS A 121 -14.57 -11.24 -1.66
N ILE A 122 -14.21 -11.39 -0.39
CA ILE A 122 -14.11 -10.25 0.56
C ILE A 122 -12.74 -9.57 0.54
N ARG A 123 -11.84 -9.96 -0.37
CA ARG A 123 -10.43 -9.49 -0.52
C ARG A 123 -9.59 -9.59 0.76
N MET A 124 -9.82 -10.66 1.52
CA MET A 124 -9.12 -11.04 2.75
C MET A 124 -8.42 -12.39 2.61
N LEU A 125 -7.97 -12.74 1.40
CA LEU A 125 -6.90 -13.72 1.21
C LEU A 125 -5.62 -13.15 1.81
N LEU A 126 -5.50 -13.29 3.13
CA LEU A 126 -4.30 -12.94 3.85
C LEU A 126 -3.25 -13.97 3.47
N ASN A 127 -2.15 -13.50 2.89
CA ASN A 127 -0.97 -14.30 2.68
C ASN A 127 -0.10 -14.28 3.97
N ALA A 128 0.98 -15.05 3.98
CA ALA A 128 1.91 -15.13 5.12
C ALA A 128 2.50 -13.76 5.55
N GLU A 129 2.35 -12.72 4.74
CA GLU A 129 2.87 -11.37 4.99
C GLU A 129 1.81 -10.47 5.63
N ARG A 130 0.55 -10.61 5.18
CA ARG A 130 -0.59 -9.84 5.69
C ARG A 130 -1.09 -10.39 7.02
N VAL A 131 -1.06 -11.71 7.24
CA VAL A 131 -1.52 -12.30 8.51
C VAL A 131 -0.78 -11.68 9.71
N PRO A 132 0.57 -11.63 9.76
CA PRO A 132 1.28 -11.01 10.87
C PRO A 132 0.97 -9.53 11.06
N GLN A 133 0.76 -8.77 9.97
CA GLN A 133 0.42 -7.35 10.05
C GLN A 133 -0.94 -7.14 10.72
N TYR A 134 -1.96 -7.88 10.29
CA TYR A 134 -3.28 -7.84 10.91
C TYR A 134 -3.25 -8.32 12.37
N VAL A 135 -2.52 -9.40 12.65
CA VAL A 135 -2.39 -9.93 14.01
C VAL A 135 -1.65 -8.93 14.91
N THR A 136 -0.59 -8.30 14.42
CA THR A 136 0.16 -7.28 15.17
C THR A 136 -0.67 -6.04 15.39
N ALA A 137 -1.39 -5.55 14.36
CA ALA A 137 -2.28 -4.40 14.49
C ALA A 137 -3.42 -4.68 15.49
N ALA A 138 -4.00 -5.88 15.45
CA ALA A 138 -5.01 -6.30 16.43
C ALA A 138 -4.39 -6.42 17.83
N TYR A 139 -3.22 -7.03 17.96
CA TYR A 139 -2.51 -7.17 19.23
C TYR A 139 -2.18 -5.81 19.85
N ASP A 140 -1.57 -4.90 19.07
CA ASP A 140 -1.26 -3.55 19.50
C ASP A 140 -2.51 -2.79 19.94
N HIS A 141 -3.61 -2.92 19.18
CA HIS A 141 -4.90 -2.33 19.53
C HIS A 141 -5.41 -2.85 20.89
N PHE A 142 -5.53 -4.17 21.02
CA PHE A 142 -6.08 -4.78 22.24
C PHE A 142 -5.14 -4.71 23.45
N SER A 143 -3.83 -4.57 23.23
CA SER A 143 -2.86 -4.37 24.31
C SER A 143 -2.96 -2.99 24.97
N ARG A 144 -3.46 -1.99 24.24
CA ARG A 144 -3.62 -0.61 24.72
C ARG A 144 -5.04 -0.31 25.15
N GLN A 145 -6.02 -0.84 24.43
CA GLN A 145 -7.43 -0.48 24.58
C GLN A 145 -8.32 -1.72 24.41
N LEU A 146 -8.72 -2.32 25.53
CA LEU A 146 -9.61 -3.51 25.54
C LEU A 146 -11.10 -3.17 25.34
N ASP A 147 -11.46 -1.90 25.48
CA ASP A 147 -12.86 -1.43 25.43
C ASP A 147 -13.26 -0.78 24.11
N ILE A 148 -12.30 -0.53 23.23
CA ILE A 148 -12.53 0.07 21.90
C ILE A 148 -12.49 -1.05 20.85
N GLN A 149 -13.35 -1.00 19.84
CA GLN A 149 -13.42 -2.08 18.83
C GLN A 149 -12.26 -2.01 17.85
N PHE A 150 -11.80 -3.20 17.42
CA PHE A 150 -10.90 -3.32 16.27
C PHE A 150 -11.73 -3.45 14.97
N HIS A 151 -11.44 -2.59 13.99
CA HIS A 151 -12.20 -2.49 12.74
C HIS A 151 -11.43 -3.11 11.57
N PHE A 152 -11.70 -4.38 11.25
CA PHE A 152 -10.93 -5.13 10.22
C PHE A 152 -10.96 -4.48 8.83
N ALA A 153 -12.10 -3.91 8.40
CA ALA A 153 -12.19 -3.20 7.13
C ALA A 153 -11.41 -1.85 7.12
N LYS A 154 -11.04 -1.30 8.28
CA LYS A 154 -10.14 -0.13 8.37
C LYS A 154 -8.68 -0.56 8.15
N GLU A 155 -8.33 -1.75 8.65
CA GLU A 155 -6.99 -2.31 8.42
C GLU A 155 -6.80 -2.74 6.96
N ALA A 156 -7.81 -3.34 6.34
CA ALA A 156 -7.78 -3.71 4.92
C ALA A 156 -7.59 -2.52 3.97
N ARG A 157 -7.98 -1.31 4.38
CA ARG A 157 -7.77 -0.07 3.61
C ARG A 157 -6.30 0.34 3.49
N ARG A 158 -5.40 -0.20 4.32
CA ARG A 158 -3.96 0.14 4.26
C ARG A 158 -3.27 -0.34 2.98
N HIS A 159 -3.87 -1.30 2.26
CA HIS A 159 -3.24 -2.00 1.15
C HIS A 159 -4.09 -2.01 -0.13
N THR A 160 -4.68 -0.86 -0.48
CA THR A 160 -5.39 -0.72 -1.76
C THR A 160 -4.37 -0.54 -2.90
N PRO A 161 -4.40 -1.38 -3.96
CA PRO A 161 -3.53 -1.19 -5.11
C PRO A 161 -3.85 0.13 -5.83
N LEU A 162 -2.91 0.59 -6.67
CA LEU A 162 -3.16 1.70 -7.57
C LEU A 162 -4.41 1.41 -8.44
N PRO A 163 -5.29 2.41 -8.68
CA PRO A 163 -6.34 2.28 -9.68
C PRO A 163 -5.75 1.88 -11.03
N LYS A 164 -6.36 0.88 -11.67
CA LYS A 164 -5.98 0.43 -13.01
C LYS A 164 -6.94 0.91 -14.10
N ASP A 165 -8.14 1.32 -13.70
CA ASP A 165 -9.23 1.70 -14.58
C ASP A 165 -10.09 2.81 -13.95
N PHE A 166 -11.06 3.29 -14.73
CA PHE A 166 -12.00 4.33 -14.30
C PHE A 166 -12.78 3.91 -13.03
N GLY A 167 -13.20 2.65 -12.94
CA GLY A 167 -13.90 2.12 -11.76
C GLY A 167 -13.08 2.25 -10.48
N GLY A 168 -11.80 1.90 -10.52
CA GLY A 168 -10.87 2.06 -9.41
C GLY A 168 -10.71 3.52 -8.98
N HIS A 169 -10.72 4.46 -9.92
CA HIS A 169 -10.68 5.89 -9.62
C HIS A 169 -11.95 6.39 -8.95
N ILE A 170 -13.12 5.98 -9.44
CA ILE A 170 -14.43 6.28 -8.85
C ILE A 170 -14.52 5.71 -7.43
N LEU A 171 -14.12 4.45 -7.22
CA LEU A 171 -14.08 3.86 -5.89
C LEU A 171 -13.18 4.67 -4.95
N ASN A 172 -12.02 5.12 -5.42
CA ASN A 172 -11.12 5.96 -4.62
C ASN A 172 -11.74 7.32 -4.28
N LEU A 173 -12.48 7.96 -5.19
CA LEU A 173 -13.23 9.18 -4.88
C LEU A 173 -14.25 8.90 -3.77
N ILE A 174 -15.08 7.86 -3.94
CA ILE A 174 -16.11 7.48 -2.98
C ILE A 174 -15.48 7.22 -1.60
N LEU A 175 -14.38 6.48 -1.54
CA LEU A 175 -13.67 6.20 -0.28
C LEU A 175 -13.03 7.45 0.33
N SER A 176 -12.54 8.38 -0.50
CA SER A 176 -11.99 9.65 -0.02
C SER A 176 -13.07 10.52 0.62
N MET A 177 -14.26 10.55 0.01
CA MET A 177 -15.44 11.26 0.54
C MET A 177 -16.07 10.53 1.74
N TYR A 178 -16.00 9.19 1.76
CA TYR A 178 -16.46 8.38 2.88
C TYR A 178 -15.74 8.73 4.17
N ASN A 179 -14.44 8.98 4.08
CA ASN A 179 -13.62 9.31 5.25
C ASN A 179 -13.85 10.74 5.78
N THR A 180 -14.43 11.64 4.98
CA THR A 180 -14.64 13.05 5.37
C THR A 180 -16.04 13.31 5.92
N HIS A 181 -17.00 12.43 5.63
CA HIS A 181 -18.38 12.56 6.08
C HIS A 181 -18.70 11.60 7.22
N ASP A 182 -19.66 11.99 8.06
CA ASP A 182 -20.28 11.07 8.98
C ASP A 182 -21.26 10.16 8.23
N TRP A 183 -20.73 9.10 7.63
CA TRP A 183 -21.48 8.14 6.81
C TRP A 183 -22.58 7.37 7.55
N HIS A 184 -22.78 7.63 8.85
CA HIS A 184 -23.89 7.08 9.62
C HIS A 184 -25.26 7.60 9.12
N ASN A 185 -25.31 8.79 8.49
CA ASN A 185 -26.56 9.45 8.09
C ASN A 185 -26.70 9.70 6.57
N ILE A 186 -25.76 9.22 5.74
CA ILE A 186 -25.80 9.48 4.29
C ILE A 186 -26.73 8.50 3.59
N ASN A 187 -27.69 9.03 2.85
CA ASN A 187 -28.48 8.26 1.90
C ASN A 187 -27.61 7.89 0.70
N ALA A 188 -27.26 6.61 0.57
CA ALA A 188 -26.40 6.11 -0.51
C ALA A 188 -26.98 6.44 -1.91
N GLY A 189 -28.29 6.35 -2.08
CA GLY A 189 -28.95 6.68 -3.35
C GLY A 189 -28.78 8.14 -3.73
N ALA A 190 -29.03 9.07 -2.79
CA ALA A 190 -28.83 10.50 -3.02
C ALA A 190 -27.36 10.83 -3.33
N PHE A 191 -26.42 10.17 -2.64
CA PHE A 191 -24.99 10.35 -2.89
C PHE A 191 -24.58 9.91 -4.30
N PHE A 192 -24.97 8.71 -4.74
CA PHE A 192 -24.67 8.23 -6.08
C PHE A 192 -25.37 9.06 -7.17
N GLN A 193 -26.63 9.46 -6.96
CA GLN A 193 -27.31 10.39 -7.87
C GLN A 193 -26.56 11.73 -7.99
N GLY A 194 -26.03 12.26 -6.89
CA GLY A 194 -25.18 13.47 -6.91
C GLY A 194 -23.87 13.31 -7.68
N LEU A 195 -23.39 12.07 -7.89
CA LEU A 195 -22.21 11.78 -8.71
C LEU A 195 -22.50 11.72 -10.21
N SER A 196 -23.77 11.64 -10.64
CA SER A 196 -24.11 11.41 -12.06
C SER A 196 -23.59 12.51 -12.97
N LEU A 197 -23.83 13.78 -12.63
CA LEU A 197 -23.38 14.93 -13.42
C LEU A 197 -21.84 15.09 -13.42
N PRO A 198 -21.13 15.01 -12.27
CA PRO A 198 -19.67 14.96 -12.25
C PRO A 198 -19.08 13.85 -13.13
N ILE A 199 -19.59 12.62 -13.03
CA ILE A 199 -19.11 11.48 -13.82
C ILE A 199 -19.37 11.70 -15.31
N ALA A 200 -20.57 12.15 -15.70
CA ALA A 200 -20.89 12.50 -17.07
C ALA A 200 -19.89 13.52 -17.64
N SER A 201 -19.62 14.60 -16.89
CA SER A 201 -18.67 15.63 -17.31
C SER A 201 -17.23 15.12 -17.42
N CYS A 202 -16.81 14.17 -16.57
CA CYS A 202 -15.50 13.53 -16.64
C CYS A 202 -15.38 12.65 -17.89
N ILE A 203 -16.39 11.84 -18.18
CA ILE A 203 -16.43 10.98 -19.38
C ILE A 203 -16.32 11.85 -20.63
N MET A 204 -17.11 12.92 -20.72
CA MET A 204 -17.06 13.85 -21.85
C MET A 204 -15.70 14.54 -21.97
N LEU A 205 -15.17 15.09 -20.85
CA LEU A 205 -13.87 15.76 -20.84
C LEU A 205 -12.77 14.87 -21.40
N VAL A 206 -12.71 13.63 -20.92
CA VAL A 206 -11.67 12.70 -21.33
C VAL A 206 -11.88 12.23 -22.76
N ALA A 207 -13.12 11.92 -23.17
CA ALA A 207 -13.41 11.50 -24.54
C ALA A 207 -13.04 12.57 -25.57
N THR A 208 -13.36 13.85 -25.29
CA THR A 208 -12.96 14.97 -26.16
C THR A 208 -11.45 15.15 -26.19
N ARG A 209 -10.80 15.12 -25.01
CA ARG A 209 -9.35 15.32 -24.89
C ARG A 209 -8.55 14.22 -25.61
N ASP A 210 -8.98 12.97 -25.45
CA ASP A 210 -8.30 11.80 -26.04
C ASP A 210 -8.75 11.55 -27.49
N ASN A 211 -9.59 12.43 -28.06
CA ASN A 211 -10.20 12.29 -29.40
C ASN A 211 -10.83 10.90 -29.66
N THR A 212 -11.53 10.38 -28.63
CA THR A 212 -12.13 9.05 -28.68
C THR A 212 -13.31 9.04 -29.65
N GLN A 213 -13.34 8.06 -30.55
CA GLN A 213 -14.40 7.93 -31.55
C GLN A 213 -15.70 7.40 -30.93
N GLY A 214 -16.84 7.91 -31.42
CA GLY A 214 -18.19 7.52 -30.96
C GLY A 214 -18.91 8.60 -30.18
N THR A 215 -20.20 8.39 -29.90
CA THR A 215 -20.99 9.29 -29.05
C THR A 215 -20.65 9.06 -27.58
N TYR A 216 -20.75 10.09 -26.74
CA TYR A 216 -20.50 9.96 -25.31
C TYR A 216 -21.39 8.90 -24.64
N SER A 217 -22.66 8.77 -25.06
CA SER A 217 -23.57 7.71 -24.62
C SER A 217 -23.05 6.32 -24.98
N SER A 218 -22.55 6.13 -26.21
CA SER A 218 -21.97 4.84 -26.61
C SER A 218 -20.72 4.50 -25.80
N LEU A 219 -19.90 5.50 -25.46
CA LEU A 219 -18.72 5.32 -24.61
C LEU A 219 -19.12 4.93 -23.18
N LEU A 220 -20.14 5.56 -22.61
CA LEU A 220 -20.67 5.20 -21.30
C LEU A 220 -21.04 3.71 -21.25
N MET A 221 -21.84 3.24 -22.21
CA MET A 221 -22.33 1.85 -22.23
C MET A 221 -21.22 0.84 -22.53
N ASN A 222 -20.39 1.11 -23.54
CA ASN A 222 -19.43 0.11 -24.03
C ASN A 222 -18.09 0.10 -23.28
N THR A 223 -17.72 1.21 -22.64
CA THR A 223 -16.39 1.36 -22.01
C THR A 223 -16.47 1.57 -20.49
N TYR A 224 -17.41 2.37 -20.01
CA TYR A 224 -17.41 2.81 -18.60
C TYR A 224 -18.40 2.05 -17.71
N GLN A 225 -19.46 1.46 -18.26
CA GLN A 225 -20.51 0.78 -17.50
C GLN A 225 -19.97 -0.36 -16.63
N GLU A 226 -19.18 -1.27 -17.19
CA GLU A 226 -18.63 -2.41 -16.45
C GLU A 226 -17.66 -1.98 -15.33
N PRO A 227 -16.67 -1.09 -15.56
CA PRO A 227 -15.86 -0.53 -14.49
C PRO A 227 -16.67 0.18 -13.40
N LEU A 228 -17.72 0.95 -13.79
CA LEU A 228 -18.62 1.62 -12.84
C LEU A 228 -19.41 0.60 -12.01
N LYS A 229 -19.90 -0.48 -12.63
CA LYS A 229 -20.59 -1.57 -11.96
C LYS A 229 -19.69 -2.24 -10.95
N ALA A 230 -18.46 -2.58 -11.35
CA ALA A 230 -17.47 -3.18 -10.47
C ALA A 230 -17.17 -2.28 -9.26
N ALA A 231 -17.00 -0.96 -9.47
CA ALA A 231 -16.76 -0.01 -8.40
C ALA A 231 -17.96 0.12 -7.45
N PHE A 232 -19.17 0.22 -8.01
CA PHE A 232 -20.43 0.33 -7.27
C PHE A 232 -20.70 -0.93 -6.44
N THR A 233 -20.67 -2.11 -7.05
CA THR A 233 -20.84 -3.39 -6.34
C THR A 233 -19.77 -3.57 -5.27
N GLN A 234 -18.51 -3.25 -5.57
CA GLN A 234 -17.45 -3.32 -4.57
C GLN A 234 -17.72 -2.36 -3.41
N PHE A 235 -18.25 -1.17 -3.69
CA PHE A 235 -18.65 -0.22 -2.67
C PHE A 235 -19.75 -0.79 -1.76
N CYS A 236 -20.85 -1.23 -2.37
CA CYS A 236 -22.00 -1.80 -1.68
C CYS A 236 -21.62 -3.01 -0.82
N ASP A 237 -20.86 -3.94 -1.40
CA ASP A 237 -20.47 -5.16 -0.71
C ASP A 237 -19.62 -4.91 0.54
N ARG A 238 -18.73 -3.91 0.51
CA ARG A 238 -17.69 -3.75 1.54
C ARG A 238 -17.91 -2.57 2.49
N TRP A 239 -18.68 -1.56 2.09
CA TRP A 239 -18.82 -0.33 2.87
C TRP A 239 -20.27 0.12 3.08
N LEU A 240 -21.23 -0.34 2.27
CA LEU A 240 -22.64 -0.06 2.53
C LEU A 240 -23.10 -0.86 3.75
N ARG A 241 -23.51 -0.12 4.80
CA ARG A 241 -23.92 -0.71 6.06
C ARG A 241 -25.28 -1.37 5.94
N CYS A 242 -25.50 -2.39 6.74
CA CYS A 242 -26.79 -3.03 6.84
C CYS A 242 -27.83 -2.07 7.45
N SER A 243 -29.02 -2.02 6.85
CA SER A 243 -30.14 -1.16 7.29
C SER A 243 -30.85 -1.65 8.56
N PHE A 244 -30.49 -2.83 9.08
CA PHE A 244 -31.12 -3.40 10.27
C PHE A 244 -30.92 -2.54 11.51
N GLN A 245 -32.02 -2.31 12.24
CA GLN A 245 -32.04 -1.56 13.50
C GLN A 245 -32.80 -2.35 14.58
N LYS A 246 -32.28 -2.31 15.81
CA LYS A 246 -32.94 -2.93 16.97
C LYS A 246 -32.54 -2.19 18.25
N ASP A 247 -33.50 -1.97 19.16
CA ASP A 247 -33.28 -1.36 20.48
C ASP A 247 -32.54 -0.01 20.42
N GLY A 248 -32.80 0.81 19.39
CA GLY A 248 -32.12 2.11 19.17
C GLY A 248 -30.72 2.01 18.55
N TYR A 249 -30.20 0.81 18.29
CA TYR A 249 -28.90 0.60 17.65
C TYR A 249 -29.03 0.19 16.18
N GLN A 250 -28.20 0.77 15.32
CA GLN A 250 -28.09 0.40 13.91
C GLN A 250 -26.93 -0.56 13.66
N CYS A 251 -27.10 -1.50 12.73
CA CYS A 251 -26.04 -2.40 12.31
C CYS A 251 -24.89 -1.64 11.61
N CYS A 252 -23.65 -1.88 12.03
CA CYS A 252 -22.44 -1.27 11.49
C CYS A 252 -21.67 -2.16 10.48
N ASN A 253 -22.07 -3.43 10.34
CA ASN A 253 -21.46 -4.37 9.40
C ASN A 253 -21.91 -4.11 7.96
N ALA A 254 -20.99 -4.25 7.01
CA ALA A 254 -21.27 -4.32 5.58
C ALA A 254 -21.56 -5.76 5.13
N GLN A 255 -22.04 -5.95 3.90
CA GLN A 255 -22.47 -7.25 3.37
C GLN A 255 -21.38 -8.32 3.44
N ASN A 256 -20.17 -8.02 2.97
CA ASN A 256 -19.04 -8.95 2.96
C ASN A 256 -18.43 -9.20 4.35
N THR A 257 -18.77 -8.38 5.34
CA THR A 257 -18.23 -8.47 6.70
C THR A 257 -19.31 -8.83 7.73
N HIS A 258 -20.47 -9.31 7.26
CA HIS A 258 -21.64 -9.68 8.06
C HIS A 258 -21.55 -11.08 8.68
N GLY A 259 -20.38 -11.74 8.67
CA GLY A 259 -20.23 -13.13 9.11
C GLY A 259 -20.71 -13.44 10.55
N LYS A 260 -20.82 -12.42 11.42
CA LYS A 260 -21.35 -12.54 12.80
C LYS A 260 -22.82 -12.15 12.94
N GLY A 261 -23.48 -11.74 11.87
CA GLY A 261 -24.83 -11.15 11.88
C GLY A 261 -24.81 -9.63 12.11
N HIS A 262 -25.93 -9.09 12.56
CA HIS A 262 -26.10 -7.66 12.79
C HIS A 262 -25.35 -7.25 14.05
N GLN A 263 -24.48 -6.24 13.97
CA GLN A 263 -23.70 -5.74 15.11
C GLN A 263 -23.81 -4.22 15.23
N ALA A 264 -24.06 -3.71 16.43
CA ALA A 264 -23.96 -2.28 16.75
C ALA A 264 -22.51 -1.82 16.69
N TYR A 265 -22.31 -0.50 16.59
CA TYR A 265 -20.97 0.09 16.63
C TYR A 265 -20.21 -0.38 17.86
N THR A 266 -20.83 -0.47 19.05
CA THR A 266 -20.20 -0.97 20.29
C THR A 266 -19.62 -2.40 20.23
N GLY A 267 -19.83 -3.14 19.13
CA GLY A 267 -19.50 -4.55 18.98
C GLY A 267 -20.64 -5.48 19.38
N ARG A 268 -21.70 -4.93 20.01
CA ARG A 268 -22.88 -5.69 20.45
C ARG A 268 -23.58 -6.35 19.26
N VAL A 269 -23.74 -7.68 19.28
CA VAL A 269 -24.55 -8.39 18.28
C VAL A 269 -26.04 -8.09 18.54
N LEU A 270 -26.74 -7.54 17.55
CA LEU A 270 -28.14 -7.17 17.64
C LEU A 270 -29.08 -8.34 17.31
N ALA A 271 -28.74 -9.11 16.26
CA ALA A 271 -29.47 -10.27 15.80
C ALA A 271 -28.61 -11.14 14.87
N LYS A 272 -28.92 -12.45 14.77
CA LYS A 272 -28.47 -13.28 13.65
C LYS A 272 -29.41 -13.05 12.47
N GLY A 273 -28.86 -12.95 11.26
CA GLY A 273 -29.64 -12.70 10.06
C GLY A 273 -28.73 -12.48 8.86
N LYS A 274 -29.30 -12.55 7.66
CA LYS A 274 -28.60 -12.12 6.44
C LYS A 274 -28.47 -10.61 6.44
N TYR A 275 -27.53 -10.09 5.66
CA TYR A 275 -27.46 -8.67 5.35
C TYR A 275 -28.81 -8.17 4.84
N GLN A 276 -29.24 -7.00 5.34
CA GLN A 276 -30.45 -6.31 4.93
C GLN A 276 -30.05 -4.94 4.40
N SER A 277 -30.67 -4.54 3.30
CA SER A 277 -30.52 -3.22 2.70
C SER A 277 -31.89 -2.74 2.27
N THR A 278 -32.21 -1.49 2.60
CA THR A 278 -33.37 -0.76 2.04
C THR A 278 -33.05 -0.22 0.64
N PHE A 279 -31.82 -0.40 0.17
CA PHE A 279 -31.31 0.04 -1.10
C PHE A 279 -31.18 -1.16 -2.03
N ASP A 280 -32.02 -1.21 -3.07
CA ASP A 280 -31.95 -2.21 -4.13
C ASP A 280 -30.75 -1.91 -5.03
N ILE A 281 -29.70 -2.74 -4.91
CA ILE A 281 -28.41 -2.53 -5.56
C ILE A 281 -28.54 -2.68 -7.08
N ASP A 282 -29.21 -3.75 -7.53
CA ASP A 282 -29.25 -4.10 -8.95
C ASP A 282 -30.17 -3.15 -9.72
N GLN A 283 -31.35 -2.86 -9.18
CA GLN A 283 -32.28 -1.91 -9.80
C GLN A 283 -31.71 -0.48 -9.78
N PHE A 284 -31.06 -0.08 -8.68
CA PHE A 284 -30.48 1.25 -8.60
C PHE A 284 -29.34 1.44 -9.60
N PHE A 285 -28.48 0.44 -9.81
CA PHE A 285 -27.37 0.59 -10.73
C PHE A 285 -27.84 0.88 -12.17
N ALA A 286 -28.87 0.18 -12.64
CA ALA A 286 -29.46 0.44 -13.95
C ALA A 286 -29.98 1.89 -14.04
N ASN A 287 -30.78 2.32 -13.06
CA ASN A 287 -31.29 3.70 -12.99
C ASN A 287 -30.18 4.75 -12.90
N TRP A 288 -29.06 4.43 -12.23
CA TRP A 288 -27.94 5.33 -12.08
C TRP A 288 -27.18 5.53 -13.39
N ILE A 289 -26.97 4.45 -14.15
CA ILE A 289 -26.38 4.52 -15.49
C ILE A 289 -27.27 5.34 -16.43
N ASP A 290 -28.59 5.14 -16.40
CA ASP A 290 -29.54 5.95 -17.18
C ASP A 290 -29.48 7.43 -16.78
N ALA A 291 -29.33 7.72 -15.48
CA ALA A 291 -29.17 9.08 -15.00
C ALA A 291 -27.86 9.73 -15.50
N ILE A 292 -26.75 8.98 -15.55
CA ILE A 292 -25.49 9.47 -16.13
C ILE A 292 -25.66 9.74 -17.62
N ASP A 293 -26.30 8.83 -18.37
CA ASP A 293 -26.55 9.00 -19.80
C ASP A 293 -27.42 10.23 -20.10
N LYS A 294 -28.45 10.45 -19.26
CA LYS A 294 -29.27 11.67 -19.34
C LYS A 294 -28.43 12.94 -19.15
N GLN A 295 -27.55 12.97 -18.15
CA GLN A 295 -26.65 14.12 -17.92
C GLN A 295 -25.68 14.32 -19.09
N ILE A 296 -25.19 13.24 -19.71
CA ILE A 296 -24.36 13.31 -20.92
C ILE A 296 -25.12 13.98 -22.07
N LYS A 297 -26.35 13.54 -22.35
CA LYS A 297 -27.20 14.08 -23.42
C LYS A 297 -27.49 15.56 -23.21
N GLU A 298 -27.90 15.95 -21.99
CA GLU A 298 -28.18 17.34 -21.64
C GLU A 298 -26.94 18.23 -21.80
N LEU A 299 -25.75 17.76 -21.37
CA LEU A 299 -24.51 18.49 -21.54
C LEU A 299 -24.09 18.60 -23.01
N ASP A 300 -24.23 17.53 -23.79
CA ASP A 300 -23.89 17.54 -25.21
C ASP A 300 -24.78 18.50 -26.01
N GLU A 301 -26.09 18.51 -25.73
CA GLU A 301 -27.02 19.49 -26.32
C GLU A 301 -26.63 20.94 -25.99
N ILE A 302 -26.21 21.22 -24.75
CA ILE A 302 -25.74 22.56 -24.35
C ILE A 302 -24.49 22.94 -25.14
N LEU A 303 -23.56 22.02 -25.34
CA LEU A 303 -22.31 22.26 -26.08
C LEU A 303 -22.56 22.45 -27.57
N GLN A 304 -23.51 21.71 -28.16
CA GLN A 304 -23.88 21.84 -29.57
C GLN A 304 -24.56 23.19 -29.88
N LYS A 305 -25.27 23.79 -28.91
CA LYS A 305 -25.93 25.10 -29.06
C LYS A 305 -24.99 26.30 -28.99
N GLN A 306 -23.71 26.12 -28.63
CA GLN A 306 -22.75 27.22 -28.54
C GLN A 306 -22.15 27.58 -29.90
N VAL A 307 -22.33 28.83 -30.32
CA VAL A 307 -21.94 29.36 -31.64
C VAL A 307 -20.42 29.38 -31.84
N ASN A 308 -19.64 29.58 -30.77
CA ASN A 308 -18.17 29.62 -30.79
C ASN A 308 -17.60 28.51 -29.90
N ARG A 309 -17.67 27.27 -30.37
CA ARG A 309 -17.07 26.12 -29.67
C ARG A 309 -15.55 26.15 -29.86
N ASP A 310 -14.84 26.54 -28.80
CA ASP A 310 -13.39 26.39 -28.72
C ASP A 310 -13.01 25.11 -27.94
N GLU A 311 -11.74 24.71 -28.00
CA GLU A 311 -11.25 23.53 -27.26
C GLU A 311 -11.35 23.70 -25.73
N ARG A 312 -11.51 24.93 -25.22
CA ARG A 312 -11.59 25.25 -23.78
C ARG A 312 -13.02 25.25 -23.23
N THR A 313 -14.01 25.18 -24.10
CA THR A 313 -15.42 25.29 -23.75
C THR A 313 -15.86 24.16 -22.80
N LEU A 314 -15.58 22.91 -23.17
CA LEU A 314 -15.91 21.75 -22.34
C LEU A 314 -15.10 21.71 -21.02
N PRO A 315 -13.76 21.91 -21.02
CA PRO A 315 -13.01 22.09 -19.77
C PRO A 315 -13.62 23.14 -18.84
N THR A 316 -13.98 24.31 -19.38
CA THR A 316 -14.58 25.39 -18.56
C THR A 316 -15.90 24.96 -17.92
N LYS A 317 -16.78 24.28 -18.68
CA LYS A 317 -18.04 23.75 -18.15
C LYS A 317 -17.80 22.68 -17.09
N HIS A 318 -16.90 21.74 -17.36
CA HIS A 318 -16.52 20.68 -16.42
C HIS A 318 -15.95 21.26 -15.11
N ARG A 319 -15.09 22.28 -15.18
CA ARG A 319 -14.56 22.97 -13.99
C ARG A 319 -15.67 23.55 -13.12
N GLY A 320 -16.70 24.16 -13.73
CA GLY A 320 -17.88 24.64 -13.01
C GLY A 320 -18.64 23.54 -12.29
N ILE A 321 -18.85 22.40 -12.97
CA ILE A 321 -19.52 21.21 -12.41
C ILE A 321 -18.74 20.65 -11.21
N MET A 322 -17.43 20.47 -11.35
CA MET A 322 -16.59 19.95 -10.26
C MET A 322 -16.56 20.90 -9.07
N ALA A 323 -16.46 22.21 -9.31
CA ALA A 323 -16.49 23.22 -8.25
C ALA A 323 -17.82 23.22 -7.47
N GLU A 324 -18.96 23.09 -8.16
CA GLU A 324 -20.27 22.94 -7.52
C GLU A 324 -20.36 21.65 -6.72
N PHE A 325 -19.94 20.52 -7.33
CA PHE A 325 -19.97 19.22 -6.68
C PHE A 325 -19.19 19.20 -5.37
N TYR A 326 -17.94 19.67 -5.38
CA TYR A 326 -17.14 19.70 -4.17
C TYR A 326 -17.71 20.68 -3.15
N ARG A 327 -18.18 21.86 -3.56
CA ARG A 327 -18.83 22.81 -2.63
C ARG A 327 -20.06 22.22 -1.95
N ALA A 328 -20.91 21.49 -2.67
CA ALA A 328 -22.12 20.87 -2.13
C ALA A 328 -21.82 19.68 -1.20
N ASN A 329 -20.70 18.99 -1.41
CA ASN A 329 -20.32 17.78 -0.67
C ASN A 329 -19.19 18.02 0.36
N GLY A 330 -19.15 19.23 0.94
CA GLY A 330 -18.24 19.60 2.02
C GLY A 330 -16.95 20.29 1.56
N PRO A 331 -16.15 20.84 2.49
CA PRO A 331 -15.00 21.65 2.11
C PRO A 331 -13.98 20.84 1.32
N ALA A 332 -13.77 21.24 0.06
CA ALA A 332 -13.02 20.49 -0.92
C ALA A 332 -11.58 20.16 -0.47
N HIS A 333 -10.98 21.01 0.37
CA HIS A 333 -9.65 20.77 0.98
C HIS A 333 -9.59 19.52 1.89
N ARG A 334 -10.73 18.99 2.35
CA ARG A 334 -10.78 17.74 3.14
C ARG A 334 -10.75 16.49 2.26
N ILE A 335 -11.17 16.60 1.01
CA ILE A 335 -11.21 15.46 0.07
C ILE A 335 -9.92 15.48 -0.74
N LYS A 336 -8.97 14.61 -0.38
CA LYS A 336 -7.65 14.51 -1.02
C LYS A 336 -7.40 13.09 -1.48
N SER A 337 -6.73 12.96 -2.63
CA SER A 337 -6.26 11.68 -3.14
C SER A 337 -4.91 11.85 -3.81
N HIS A 338 -4.00 10.93 -3.53
CA HIS A 338 -2.73 10.79 -4.25
C HIS A 338 -2.82 9.77 -5.38
N LEU A 339 -3.91 8.99 -5.45
CA LEU A 339 -4.08 7.89 -6.39
C LEU A 339 -5.04 8.21 -7.53
N THR A 340 -5.90 9.22 -7.36
CA THR A 340 -6.89 9.63 -8.34
C THR A 340 -6.83 11.13 -8.50
N CYS A 341 -6.70 11.61 -9.74
CA CYS A 341 -6.91 13.00 -10.04
C CYS A 341 -8.39 13.31 -9.85
N LEU A 342 -8.71 13.99 -8.76
CA LEU A 342 -10.06 14.32 -8.34
C LEU A 342 -10.81 15.29 -9.28
N CYS A 343 -10.12 15.77 -10.33
CA CYS A 343 -10.71 16.59 -11.39
C CYS A 343 -11.30 15.71 -12.50
N CYS A 344 -10.48 14.87 -13.16
CA CYS A 344 -10.94 14.05 -14.29
C CYS A 344 -11.38 12.63 -13.93
N LEU A 345 -11.06 12.15 -12.72
CA LEU A 345 -11.37 10.80 -12.23
C LEU A 345 -10.88 9.66 -13.13
N ARG A 346 -9.83 9.91 -13.94
CA ARG A 346 -9.30 8.99 -14.95
C ARG A 346 -7.82 8.64 -14.71
N ASN A 347 -7.08 9.59 -14.17
CA ASN A 347 -5.62 9.62 -14.23
C ASN A 347 -4.99 9.63 -12.83
N ILE A 348 -3.73 9.20 -12.73
CA ILE A 348 -2.97 9.25 -11.48
C ILE A 348 -2.30 10.63 -11.38
N PRO A 349 -2.56 11.41 -10.31
CA PRO A 349 -2.07 12.76 -10.25
C PRO A 349 -0.60 12.80 -9.79
N GLY A 350 0.19 13.70 -10.40
CA GLY A 350 1.61 13.88 -10.10
C GLY A 350 1.99 15.31 -9.69
N ASN A 351 1.06 16.26 -9.81
CA ASN A 351 1.31 17.68 -9.61
C ASN A 351 0.52 18.21 -8.43
N ILE A 352 1.19 18.44 -7.30
CA ILE A 352 0.57 18.93 -6.07
C ILE A 352 0.46 20.45 -6.13
N LEU A 353 -0.73 20.98 -5.84
CA LEU A 353 -1.05 22.40 -5.74
C LEU A 353 -0.89 22.91 -4.29
N SER A 354 -0.87 24.22 -4.10
CA SER A 354 -0.73 24.85 -2.77
C SER A 354 -1.88 24.53 -1.82
N CYS A 355 -3.08 24.26 -2.36
CA CYS A 355 -4.23 23.74 -1.62
C CYS A 355 -4.12 22.24 -1.26
N HIS A 356 -3.01 21.58 -1.61
CA HIS A 356 -2.72 20.15 -1.44
C HIS A 356 -3.53 19.20 -2.33
N HIS A 357 -4.29 19.70 -3.32
CA HIS A 357 -4.86 18.84 -4.35
C HIS A 357 -3.81 18.43 -5.37
N ALA A 358 -3.94 17.22 -5.87
CA ALA A 358 -3.05 16.64 -6.86
C ALA A 358 -3.76 16.58 -8.22
N LEU A 359 -3.13 17.14 -9.26
CA LEU A 359 -3.61 17.08 -10.64
C LEU A 359 -2.73 16.18 -11.51
N CYS A 360 -3.32 15.50 -12.48
CA CYS A 360 -2.56 14.82 -13.54
C CYS A 360 -2.04 15.83 -14.58
N LYS A 361 -1.09 15.39 -15.43
CA LYS A 361 -0.51 16.20 -16.51
C LYS A 361 -1.60 16.83 -17.38
N ASP A 362 -2.54 16.01 -17.83
CA ASP A 362 -3.61 16.43 -18.72
C ASP A 362 -4.54 17.50 -18.12
N CYS A 363 -4.89 17.39 -16.83
CA CYS A 363 -5.69 18.42 -16.17
C CYS A 363 -4.91 19.73 -16.02
N VAL A 364 -3.61 19.68 -15.75
CA VAL A 364 -2.79 20.89 -15.73
C VAL A 364 -2.78 21.56 -17.11
N GLN A 365 -2.66 20.78 -18.19
CA GLN A 365 -2.69 21.30 -19.55
C GLN A 365 -4.07 21.84 -19.95
N ALA A 366 -5.16 21.20 -19.50
CA ALA A 366 -6.52 21.62 -19.81
C ALA A 366 -6.95 22.92 -19.11
N PHE A 367 -6.48 23.14 -17.87
CA PHE A 367 -6.90 24.30 -17.04
C PHE A 367 -5.84 25.39 -16.89
N GLY A 368 -4.59 25.09 -17.21
CA GLY A 368 -3.46 26.01 -17.10
C GLY A 368 -3.27 26.86 -18.36
N LEU A 369 -2.68 28.04 -18.17
CA LEU A 369 -2.17 28.86 -19.27
C LEU A 369 -0.75 28.39 -19.58
N GLY A 370 -0.58 27.67 -20.70
CA GLY A 370 0.71 27.17 -21.16
C GLY A 370 1.52 28.22 -21.92
N ASP A 371 2.84 28.23 -21.73
CA ASP A 371 3.80 28.93 -22.59
C ASP A 371 4.48 27.98 -23.60
N ALA A 372 5.27 28.55 -24.51
CA ALA A 372 5.99 27.78 -25.53
C ALA A 372 7.11 26.88 -24.95
N GLN A 373 7.47 27.07 -23.67
CA GLN A 373 8.54 26.37 -22.98
C GLN A 373 8.03 25.18 -22.15
N GLY A 374 6.74 24.86 -22.23
CA GLY A 374 6.12 23.75 -21.51
C GLY A 374 5.85 24.06 -20.04
N VAL A 375 5.78 25.34 -19.66
CA VAL A 375 5.37 25.80 -18.33
C VAL A 375 3.89 26.16 -18.38
N PHE A 376 3.12 25.67 -17.42
CA PHE A 376 1.69 25.92 -17.26
C PHE A 376 1.43 26.68 -15.98
N GLU A 377 0.67 27.76 -16.07
CA GLU A 377 0.29 28.60 -14.92
C GLU A 377 -1.16 28.35 -14.53
N LEU A 378 -1.38 27.99 -13.27
CA LEU A 378 -2.69 27.81 -12.66
C LEU A 378 -2.91 28.87 -11.58
N HIS A 379 -3.86 29.76 -11.79
CA HIS A 379 -4.21 30.81 -10.82
C HIS A 379 -5.06 30.30 -9.65
N ASN A 380 -5.67 29.12 -9.79
CA ASN A 380 -6.53 28.52 -8.78
C ASN A 380 -6.68 27.01 -9.01
N CYS A 381 -7.23 26.33 -8.02
CA CYS A 381 -7.55 24.91 -8.13
C CYS A 381 -8.85 24.70 -8.93
N PRO A 382 -8.87 23.80 -9.93
CA PRO A 382 -10.10 23.46 -10.67
C PRO A 382 -11.24 22.92 -9.79
N LEU A 383 -10.93 22.39 -8.60
CA LEU A 383 -11.92 21.77 -7.71
C LEU A 383 -12.64 22.77 -6.79
N HIS A 384 -12.04 23.94 -6.54
CA HIS A 384 -12.60 24.97 -5.64
C HIS A 384 -12.03 26.36 -5.99
N PRO A 385 -12.24 26.83 -7.22
CA PRO A 385 -11.56 28.02 -7.74
C PRO A 385 -11.85 29.30 -6.94
N LEU A 386 -13.04 29.39 -6.32
CA LEU A 386 -13.44 30.52 -5.47
C LEU A 386 -12.61 30.60 -4.18
N ASP A 387 -12.19 29.46 -3.64
CA ASP A 387 -11.42 29.37 -2.40
C ASP A 387 -9.91 29.53 -2.62
N THR A 388 -9.47 29.53 -3.89
CA THR A 388 -8.05 29.42 -4.25
C THR A 388 -7.57 30.41 -5.29
N ASN A 389 -8.13 31.61 -5.30
CA ASN A 389 -7.59 32.69 -6.13
C ASN A 389 -6.21 33.14 -5.59
N TRP A 390 -5.14 32.47 -6.03
CA TRP A 390 -3.80 32.69 -5.51
C TRP A 390 -3.18 33.95 -6.10
N ALA A 391 -2.57 34.78 -5.25
CA ALA A 391 -1.86 35.98 -5.69
C ALA A 391 -0.67 35.65 -6.62
N SER A 392 -0.03 34.50 -6.41
CA SER A 392 1.02 33.96 -7.27
C SER A 392 0.52 32.63 -7.85
N PRO A 393 0.48 32.47 -9.19
CA PRO A 393 -0.01 31.26 -9.82
C PRO A 393 0.92 30.06 -9.52
N ALA A 394 0.34 28.87 -9.44
CA ALA A 394 1.11 27.64 -9.40
C ALA A 394 1.72 27.40 -10.80
N ARG A 395 3.05 27.45 -10.91
CA ARG A 395 3.79 27.21 -12.15
C ARG A 395 4.25 25.75 -12.18
N ILE A 396 3.77 25.01 -13.17
CA ILE A 396 4.09 23.58 -13.34
C ILE A 396 4.83 23.43 -14.67
N ARG A 397 6.06 22.93 -14.59
CA ARG A 397 6.89 22.68 -15.77
C ARG A 397 6.80 21.21 -16.15
N PHE A 398 6.50 20.94 -17.42
CA PHE A 398 6.70 19.63 -17.99
C PHE A 398 7.95 19.64 -18.86
N LYS A 399 8.64 18.50 -18.83
CA LYS A 399 9.75 18.26 -19.76
C LYS A 399 9.19 18.25 -21.19
N PRO A 400 9.86 18.91 -22.16
CA PRO A 400 9.50 18.80 -23.58
C PRO A 400 9.47 17.34 -24.04
N ARG A 401 8.56 17.01 -24.96
CA ARG A 401 8.30 15.62 -25.38
C ARG A 401 9.53 14.98 -26.02
N GLU A 402 10.30 15.75 -26.77
CA GLU A 402 11.46 15.28 -27.54
C GLU A 402 12.79 15.49 -26.79
N ALA A 403 12.77 15.98 -25.55
CA ALA A 403 13.98 16.10 -24.76
C ALA A 403 14.39 14.73 -24.20
N GLY A 404 15.67 14.35 -24.30
CA GLY A 404 16.18 13.14 -23.69
C GLY A 404 16.40 13.28 -22.18
N MET A 405 16.71 12.17 -21.52
CA MET A 405 16.59 12.02 -20.06
C MET A 405 17.94 12.08 -19.38
N ARG A 406 18.03 12.78 -18.24
CA ARG A 406 19.28 12.88 -17.48
C ARG A 406 19.11 12.21 -16.12
N VAL A 407 19.83 11.12 -15.91
CA VAL A 407 19.66 10.21 -14.77
C VAL A 407 20.94 10.18 -13.92
N LEU A 408 20.79 10.29 -12.60
CA LEU A 408 21.86 10.08 -11.62
C LEU A 408 21.56 8.85 -10.77
N CYS A 409 22.50 7.92 -10.66
CA CYS A 409 22.41 6.72 -9.82
C CYS A 409 23.52 6.74 -8.77
N LEU A 410 23.16 6.56 -7.50
CA LEU A 410 24.08 6.57 -6.36
C LEU A 410 24.01 5.23 -5.62
N ASP A 411 25.15 4.60 -5.44
CA ASP A 411 25.26 3.25 -4.89
C ASP A 411 25.16 3.22 -3.36
N GLY A 412 24.91 2.02 -2.83
CA GLY A 412 25.09 1.76 -1.41
C GLY A 412 26.57 1.66 -1.02
N GLY A 413 26.91 2.09 0.20
CA GLY A 413 28.30 1.99 0.68
C GLY A 413 28.61 2.42 2.11
N GLY A 414 27.60 2.66 2.96
CA GLY A 414 27.82 3.15 4.33
C GLY A 414 28.44 4.55 4.33
N VAL A 415 29.40 4.81 5.21
CA VAL A 415 30.08 6.12 5.30
C VAL A 415 30.81 6.53 4.02
N ARG A 416 31.10 5.57 3.12
CA ARG A 416 31.82 5.80 1.85
C ARG A 416 31.02 6.60 0.83
N GLY A 417 29.71 6.83 1.02
CA GLY A 417 28.93 7.74 0.18
C GLY A 417 29.50 9.18 0.15
N ILE A 418 30.42 9.53 1.06
CA ILE A 418 31.20 10.76 0.95
C ILE A 418 31.96 10.86 -0.38
N ILE A 419 32.40 9.74 -0.98
CA ILE A 419 33.08 9.69 -2.27
C ILE A 419 32.17 10.24 -3.37
N GLU A 420 30.92 9.81 -3.42
CA GLU A 420 29.93 10.29 -4.39
C GLU A 420 29.72 11.81 -4.28
N LEU A 421 29.58 12.32 -3.05
CA LEU A 421 29.45 13.76 -2.80
C LEU A 421 30.70 14.56 -3.23
N MET A 422 31.90 14.01 -3.04
CA MET A 422 33.15 14.62 -3.49
C MET A 422 33.24 14.64 -5.02
N ILE A 423 32.85 13.56 -5.69
CA ILE A 423 32.80 13.49 -7.16
C ILE A 423 31.80 14.51 -7.70
N LEU A 424 30.58 14.57 -7.16
CA LEU A 424 29.58 15.55 -7.56
C LEU A 424 30.05 17.00 -7.33
N GLN A 425 30.78 17.26 -6.24
CA GLN A 425 31.40 18.56 -5.99
C GLN A 425 32.47 18.89 -7.03
N ALA A 426 33.30 17.92 -7.42
CA ALA A 426 34.32 18.09 -8.46
C ALA A 426 33.69 18.37 -9.83
N ILE A 427 32.63 17.64 -10.20
CA ILE A 427 31.86 17.87 -11.42
C ILE A 427 31.26 19.28 -11.41
N LYS A 428 30.63 19.68 -10.31
CA LYS A 428 30.08 21.05 -10.15
C LYS A 428 31.14 22.13 -10.36
N LYS A 429 32.35 21.94 -9.82
CA LYS A 429 33.47 22.88 -10.00
C LYS A 429 33.87 23.01 -11.47
N LYS A 430 33.77 21.94 -12.27
CA LYS A 430 34.03 21.96 -13.71
C LYS A 430 32.89 22.58 -14.51
N LEU A 431 31.63 22.38 -14.11
CA LEU A 431 30.42 22.90 -14.78
C LEU A 431 30.07 24.34 -14.36
N ARG A 432 31.08 25.19 -14.20
CA ARG A 432 30.94 26.61 -13.86
C ARG A 432 30.09 26.84 -12.58
N SER A 433 30.58 26.36 -11.43
CA SER A 433 30.19 26.52 -9.99
C SER A 433 28.89 27.25 -9.54
N TYR A 434 28.34 28.18 -10.31
CA TYR A 434 27.08 28.89 -10.07
C TYR A 434 25.83 28.04 -10.36
N ILE A 435 25.87 27.05 -11.27
CA ILE A 435 24.72 26.17 -11.52
C ILE A 435 24.68 25.06 -10.46
N PRO A 436 23.54 24.83 -9.77
CA PRO A 436 23.37 23.68 -8.89
C PRO A 436 23.55 22.36 -9.66
N ILE A 437 24.29 21.41 -9.09
CA ILE A 437 24.52 20.10 -9.73
C ILE A 437 23.21 19.34 -9.97
N GLN A 438 22.20 19.60 -9.13
CA GLN A 438 20.84 19.11 -9.25
C GLN A 438 20.16 19.45 -10.58
N SER A 439 20.45 20.62 -11.16
CA SER A 439 19.78 21.12 -12.38
C SER A 439 20.10 20.28 -13.62
N PHE A 440 21.12 19.42 -13.52
CA PHE A 440 21.56 18.53 -14.59
C PHE A 440 20.84 17.19 -14.62
N PHE A 441 19.94 16.90 -13.66
CA PHE A 441 19.27 15.60 -13.56
C PHE A 441 17.76 15.76 -13.43
N ASP A 442 17.03 14.95 -14.20
CA ASP A 442 15.57 14.84 -14.14
C ASP A 442 15.14 13.75 -13.14
N LEU A 443 15.98 12.72 -13.00
CA LEU A 443 15.73 11.54 -12.17
C LEU A 443 16.98 11.19 -11.35
N ILE A 444 16.82 11.08 -10.04
CA ILE A 444 17.91 10.69 -9.13
C ILE A 444 17.50 9.43 -8.35
N PHE A 445 18.36 8.43 -8.42
CA PHE A 445 18.22 7.13 -7.77
C PHE A 445 19.30 6.92 -6.72
N GLY A 446 18.91 6.30 -5.62
CA GLY A 446 19.87 5.94 -4.59
C GLY A 446 19.52 4.67 -3.83
N THR A 447 20.56 3.92 -3.49
CA THR A 447 20.47 2.75 -2.61
C THR A 447 21.24 3.02 -1.31
N SER A 448 20.68 2.65 -0.17
CA SER A 448 21.30 2.80 1.15
C SER A 448 21.77 4.25 1.42
N THR A 449 23.05 4.45 1.71
CA THR A 449 23.64 5.79 1.81
C THR A 449 23.43 6.63 0.56
N GLY A 450 23.60 6.07 -0.64
CA GLY A 450 23.27 6.74 -1.90
C GLY A 450 21.80 7.19 -1.94
N GLY A 451 20.90 6.44 -1.30
CA GLY A 451 19.50 6.83 -1.06
C GLY A 451 19.36 8.02 -0.11
N ILE A 452 20.13 8.07 0.98
CA ILE A 452 20.19 9.24 1.87
C ILE A 452 20.67 10.47 1.08
N ILE A 453 21.75 10.32 0.30
CA ILE A 453 22.32 11.36 -0.56
C ILE A 453 21.29 11.85 -1.58
N THR A 454 20.62 10.93 -2.24
CA THR A 454 19.54 11.17 -3.20
C THR A 454 18.41 12.01 -2.60
N LEU A 455 17.98 11.72 -1.36
CA LEU A 455 16.93 12.51 -0.69
C LEU A 455 17.40 13.93 -0.36
N GLY A 456 18.64 14.11 0.11
CA GLY A 456 19.19 15.43 0.38
C GLY A 456 19.42 16.27 -0.88
N LEU A 457 19.87 15.61 -1.95
CA LEU A 457 20.20 16.25 -3.22
C LEU A 457 18.95 16.56 -4.05
N GLY A 458 18.03 15.61 -4.21
CA GLY A 458 16.86 15.76 -5.09
C GLY A 458 15.61 16.31 -4.39
N VAL A 459 15.30 15.85 -3.17
CA VAL A 459 14.07 16.29 -2.46
C VAL A 459 14.32 17.57 -1.66
N LYS A 460 15.39 17.61 -0.85
CA LYS A 460 15.73 18.80 -0.06
C LYS A 460 16.53 19.84 -0.83
N GLN A 461 17.10 19.47 -1.98
CA GLN A 461 17.85 20.36 -2.87
C GLN A 461 18.97 21.12 -2.16
N TRP A 462 19.65 20.45 -1.22
CA TRP A 462 20.73 21.07 -0.47
C TRP A 462 21.93 21.39 -1.36
N ASN A 463 22.54 22.56 -1.14
CA ASN A 463 23.80 22.89 -1.78
C ASN A 463 24.86 21.83 -1.44
N ILE A 464 25.58 21.33 -2.47
CA ILE A 464 26.53 20.23 -2.32
C ILE A 464 27.59 20.48 -1.22
N ASN A 465 28.08 21.72 -1.08
CA ASN A 465 29.11 22.07 -0.10
C ASN A 465 28.59 21.95 1.34
N ALA A 466 27.40 22.53 1.58
CA ALA A 466 26.74 22.40 2.89
C ALA A 466 26.33 20.94 3.15
N TYR A 467 25.98 20.21 2.09
CA TYR A 467 25.52 18.85 2.24
C TYR A 467 26.64 17.90 2.68
N ILE A 468 27.85 18.05 2.15
CA ILE A 468 29.03 17.29 2.59
C ILE A 468 29.22 17.37 4.10
N ASN A 469 29.14 18.56 4.68
CA ASN A 469 29.29 18.76 6.13
C ASN A 469 28.13 18.14 6.91
N ARG A 470 26.90 18.31 6.43
CA ARG A 470 25.71 17.69 7.04
C ARG A 470 25.78 16.17 7.00
N PHE A 471 26.27 15.59 5.91
CA PHE A 471 26.45 14.15 5.74
C PHE A 471 27.48 13.58 6.71
N LYS A 472 28.63 14.27 6.88
CA LYS A 472 29.63 13.90 7.90
C LYS A 472 29.01 13.89 9.31
N GLY A 473 28.29 14.94 9.67
CA GLY A 473 27.60 15.02 10.98
C GLY A 473 26.57 13.91 11.19
N LEU A 474 25.77 13.61 10.16
CA LEU A 474 24.80 12.51 10.18
C LEU A 474 25.50 11.16 10.41
N CYS A 475 26.59 10.88 9.69
CA CYS A 475 27.35 9.63 9.86
C CYS A 475 27.90 9.48 11.29
N THR A 476 28.48 10.55 11.85
CA THR A 476 29.03 10.53 13.21
C THR A 476 27.96 10.16 14.25
N GLN A 477 26.74 10.68 14.10
CA GLN A 477 25.63 10.35 15.02
C GLN A 477 25.08 8.94 14.76
N ALA A 478 24.88 8.57 13.50
CA ALA A 478 24.23 7.33 13.09
C ALA A 478 25.03 6.06 13.47
N PHE A 479 26.34 6.06 13.28
CA PHE A 479 27.20 4.89 13.51
C PHE A 479 27.66 4.73 14.97
N THR A 480 26.77 5.02 15.92
CA THR A 480 27.01 4.83 17.35
C THR A 480 26.98 3.33 17.71
N SER A 481 28.14 2.77 18.08
CA SER A 481 28.30 1.34 18.41
C SER A 481 27.46 0.89 19.61
N ARG A 482 26.97 -0.36 19.59
CA ARG A 482 26.24 -0.98 20.72
C ARG A 482 27.13 -1.64 21.77
N GLY A 483 28.40 -1.86 21.46
CA GLY A 483 29.34 -2.55 22.33
C GLY A 483 30.78 -2.42 21.86
N PRO A 484 31.73 -3.01 22.60
CA PRO A 484 33.15 -2.98 22.26
C PRO A 484 33.41 -3.68 20.92
N PRO A 485 34.40 -3.22 20.12
CA PRO A 485 34.77 -3.86 18.84
C PRO A 485 35.08 -5.36 18.96
N ALA A 486 35.68 -5.79 20.08
CA ALA A 486 36.04 -7.19 20.34
C ALA A 486 34.83 -8.13 20.47
N LEU A 487 33.63 -7.61 20.78
CA LEU A 487 32.40 -8.39 21.04
C LEU A 487 31.34 -8.22 19.94
N ARG A 488 31.74 -7.81 18.73
CA ARG A 488 30.82 -7.55 17.61
C ARG A 488 29.96 -8.75 17.24
N ALA A 489 30.54 -9.96 17.15
CA ALA A 489 29.80 -11.18 16.80
C ALA A 489 28.72 -11.51 17.85
N LEU A 490 29.08 -11.50 19.15
CA LEU A 490 28.13 -11.71 20.25
C LEU A 490 27.04 -10.63 20.28
N THR A 491 27.39 -9.39 19.95
CA THR A 491 26.45 -8.25 19.88
C THR A 491 25.41 -8.45 18.77
N ILE A 492 25.81 -8.97 17.61
CA ILE A 492 24.89 -9.29 16.51
C ILE A 492 23.94 -10.41 16.93
N VAL A 493 24.45 -11.49 17.53
CA VAL A 493 23.64 -12.65 17.96
C VAL A 493 22.62 -12.24 19.02
N ASN A 494 23.05 -11.55 20.08
CA ASN A 494 22.15 -11.22 21.20
C ASN A 494 21.25 -10.01 20.92
N ARG A 495 21.73 -8.99 20.19
CA ARG A 495 21.02 -7.71 20.02
C ARG A 495 20.50 -7.47 18.59
N LYS A 496 20.72 -8.42 17.68
CA LYS A 496 20.26 -8.45 16.28
C LYS A 496 20.77 -7.33 15.37
N SER A 497 21.69 -6.46 15.84
CA SER A 497 22.39 -5.48 15.00
C SER A 497 23.62 -4.86 15.68
N LEU A 498 24.57 -4.35 14.89
CA LEU A 498 25.82 -3.71 15.37
C LEU A 498 25.63 -2.31 15.95
N TYR A 499 24.78 -1.49 15.32
CA TYR A 499 24.61 -0.07 15.68
C TYR A 499 23.26 0.20 16.34
N LYS A 500 23.20 1.23 17.19
CA LYS A 500 21.96 1.67 17.85
C LYS A 500 21.00 2.26 16.81
N THR A 501 19.72 1.90 16.91
CA THR A 501 18.68 2.36 15.97
C THR A 501 18.25 3.82 16.25
N VAL A 502 18.09 4.17 17.53
CA VAL A 502 17.61 5.49 17.96
C VAL A 502 18.50 6.65 17.48
N PRO A 503 19.85 6.58 17.58
CA PRO A 503 20.70 7.65 17.07
C PRO A 503 20.58 7.88 15.56
N LEU A 504 20.46 6.81 14.76
CA LEU A 504 20.21 6.93 13.33
C LEU A 504 18.86 7.61 13.05
N GLU A 505 17.80 7.20 13.73
CA GLU A 505 16.47 7.79 13.54
C GLU A 505 16.45 9.26 13.93
N ASN A 506 17.03 9.63 15.07
CA ASN A 506 17.14 11.02 15.50
C ASN A 506 17.96 11.85 14.49
N ALA A 507 19.10 11.35 14.02
CA ALA A 507 19.92 12.04 13.04
C ALA A 507 19.16 12.28 11.72
N LEU A 508 18.40 11.28 11.25
CA LEU A 508 17.58 11.39 10.05
C LEU A 508 16.41 12.35 10.24
N GLN A 509 15.72 12.32 11.39
CA GLN A 509 14.63 13.23 11.72
C GLN A 509 15.11 14.67 11.83
N SER A 510 16.23 14.92 12.50
CA SER A 510 16.86 16.26 12.56
C SER A 510 17.33 16.73 11.18
N ALA A 511 17.82 15.82 10.33
CA ALA A 511 18.28 16.18 8.99
C ALA A 511 17.12 16.53 8.06
N PHE A 512 16.07 15.70 7.98
CA PHE A 512 15.03 15.79 6.96
C PHE A 512 13.69 16.36 7.46
N GLY A 513 13.52 16.50 8.77
CA GLY A 513 12.29 16.92 9.44
C GLY A 513 11.38 15.74 9.76
N PRO A 514 10.82 15.66 10.99
CA PRO A 514 10.05 14.50 11.44
C PRO A 514 8.71 14.34 10.70
N ASP A 515 8.13 15.42 10.18
CA ASP A 515 6.81 15.45 9.52
C ASP A 515 6.91 15.84 8.03
N SER A 516 8.11 15.73 7.46
CA SER A 516 8.30 15.94 6.04
C SER A 516 7.89 14.71 5.23
N SER A 517 6.67 14.68 4.69
CA SER A 517 6.24 13.67 3.71
C SER A 517 7.14 13.64 2.48
N LEU A 518 7.44 12.45 1.98
CA LEU A 518 8.22 12.21 0.77
C LEU A 518 7.44 12.63 -0.50
N TYR A 519 6.13 12.42 -0.49
CA TYR A 519 5.19 12.81 -1.55
C TYR A 519 4.03 13.63 -0.96
N GLY A 520 3.30 14.37 -1.82
CA GLY A 520 2.11 15.11 -1.42
C GLY A 520 2.36 16.53 -0.89
N LYS A 521 3.58 17.08 -1.08
CA LYS A 521 3.89 18.47 -0.74
C LYS A 521 3.94 19.36 -1.98
N PHE A 522 3.37 20.56 -1.86
CA PHE A 522 3.55 21.62 -2.85
C PHE A 522 5.02 21.99 -2.97
N LYS A 523 5.51 22.10 -4.20
CA LYS A 523 6.88 22.50 -4.52
C LYS A 523 6.90 24.02 -4.78
N PRO A 524 7.72 24.81 -4.06
CA PRO A 524 7.89 26.24 -4.36
C PRO A 524 8.43 26.46 -5.76
N GLU A 525 8.15 27.62 -6.35
CA GLU A 525 8.61 27.98 -7.70
C GLU A 525 10.14 27.92 -7.88
N SER A 526 10.89 28.24 -6.83
CA SER A 526 12.36 28.18 -6.84
C SER A 526 12.95 26.77 -6.82
N SER A 527 12.11 25.74 -6.69
CA SER A 527 12.56 24.35 -6.63
C SER A 527 12.64 23.70 -8.01
N MET A 528 13.64 22.84 -8.19
CA MET A 528 13.79 22.05 -9.42
C MET A 528 12.80 20.88 -9.42
N ASP A 529 12.19 20.56 -10.56
CA ASP A 529 11.31 19.38 -10.66
C ASP A 529 12.12 18.11 -10.87
N ILE A 530 12.67 17.58 -9.76
CA ILE A 530 13.47 16.36 -9.76
C ILE A 530 12.62 15.20 -9.25
N ARG A 531 12.58 14.12 -10.03
CA ARG A 531 12.00 12.84 -9.65
C ARG A 531 13.05 12.07 -8.86
N VAL A 532 12.68 11.58 -7.69
CA VAL A 532 13.58 10.96 -6.74
C VAL A 532 13.08 9.57 -6.40
N VAL A 533 13.98 8.61 -6.43
CA VAL A 533 13.74 7.22 -6.04
C VAL A 533 14.79 6.75 -5.05
N VAL A 534 14.29 6.08 -4.02
CA VAL A 534 15.11 5.34 -3.06
C VAL A 534 14.71 3.87 -3.12
N THR A 535 15.69 3.00 -3.32
CA THR A 535 15.48 1.55 -3.29
C THR A 535 15.40 1.05 -1.85
N SER A 536 14.59 0.03 -1.61
CA SER A 536 14.48 -0.64 -0.32
C SER A 536 14.04 -2.09 -0.58
N THR A 537 13.86 -2.87 0.48
CA THR A 537 13.39 -4.25 0.38
C THR A 537 12.33 -4.48 1.43
N HIS A 538 11.20 -5.06 1.07
CA HIS A 538 10.22 -5.46 2.07
C HIS A 538 10.81 -6.60 2.91
N ALA A 539 10.94 -6.39 4.22
CA ALA A 539 11.68 -7.28 5.10
C ALA A 539 11.10 -8.72 5.14
N THR A 540 9.76 -8.83 5.12
CA THR A 540 9.08 -10.15 5.11
C THR A 540 9.08 -10.82 3.72
N GLN A 541 8.63 -10.12 2.68
CA GLN A 541 8.52 -10.70 1.33
C GLN A 541 9.89 -10.96 0.68
N LYS A 542 10.94 -10.30 1.18
CA LYS A 542 12.25 -10.19 0.50
C LYS A 542 12.09 -9.77 -0.97
N LYS A 543 11.15 -8.84 -1.20
CA LYS A 543 10.91 -8.25 -2.52
C LYS A 543 11.47 -6.83 -2.54
N PRO A 544 12.16 -6.45 -3.62
CA PRO A 544 12.64 -5.08 -3.78
C PRO A 544 11.44 -4.13 -3.91
N VAL A 545 11.59 -2.95 -3.32
CA VAL A 545 10.57 -1.90 -3.35
C VAL A 545 11.18 -0.56 -3.70
N VAL A 546 10.40 0.28 -4.37
CA VAL A 546 10.76 1.64 -4.77
C VAL A 546 9.93 2.64 -3.97
N LEU A 547 10.63 3.54 -3.29
CA LEU A 547 10.06 4.65 -2.51
C LEU A 547 10.38 5.96 -3.24
N SER A 548 9.36 6.72 -3.66
CA SER A 548 9.59 7.89 -4.53
C SER A 548 8.88 9.17 -4.07
N ASN A 549 9.31 10.31 -4.63
CA ASN A 549 8.67 11.62 -4.45
C ASN A 549 7.71 11.99 -5.60
N TYR A 550 7.32 11.02 -6.44
CA TYR A 550 6.43 11.23 -7.57
C TYR A 550 5.37 10.13 -7.65
N ASN A 551 4.46 10.30 -8.60
CA ASN A 551 3.53 9.27 -9.03
C ASN A 551 3.55 9.19 -10.57
N THR A 552 3.14 8.05 -11.12
CA THR A 552 3.06 7.85 -12.58
C THR A 552 1.93 6.88 -12.93
N GLU A 553 1.40 7.06 -14.14
CA GLU A 553 0.39 6.21 -14.78
C GLU A 553 1.00 4.99 -15.48
N GLY A 554 2.33 4.94 -15.64
CA GLY A 554 2.99 3.88 -16.37
C GLY A 554 2.63 2.50 -15.87
N LYS A 555 2.35 1.57 -16.78
CA LYS A 555 1.92 0.21 -16.44
C LYS A 555 3.03 -0.54 -15.71
N ARG A 556 2.75 -1.00 -14.50
CA ARG A 556 3.72 -1.63 -13.59
C ARG A 556 3.63 -3.16 -13.54
N ASP A 557 2.82 -3.76 -14.40
CA ASP A 557 2.63 -5.20 -14.41
C ASP A 557 3.92 -5.90 -14.87
N GLY A 558 4.41 -6.86 -14.09
CA GLY A 558 5.63 -7.63 -14.41
C GLY A 558 6.96 -6.98 -14.01
N LEU A 559 6.95 -5.82 -13.34
CA LEU A 559 8.20 -5.20 -12.87
C LEU A 559 8.89 -6.05 -11.77
N PRO A 560 10.23 -6.04 -11.69
CA PRO A 560 10.96 -6.85 -10.73
C PRO A 560 10.90 -6.27 -9.30
N TYR A 561 10.13 -5.19 -9.06
CA TYR A 561 9.97 -4.52 -7.77
C TYR A 561 8.55 -3.97 -7.57
N THR A 562 8.21 -3.69 -6.31
CA THR A 562 6.94 -3.06 -5.94
C THR A 562 7.08 -1.56 -5.75
N PHE A 563 6.22 -0.77 -6.41
CA PHE A 563 6.11 0.67 -6.18
C PHE A 563 5.22 0.97 -4.98
N VAL A 564 5.72 1.76 -4.02
CA VAL A 564 4.97 2.07 -2.80
C VAL A 564 4.33 3.46 -2.90
N ARG A 565 3.00 3.50 -2.90
CA ARG A 565 2.20 4.72 -2.75
C ARG A 565 0.99 4.44 -1.87
N ARG A 566 0.60 5.41 -1.03
CA ARG A 566 -0.48 5.23 -0.05
C ARG A 566 -1.79 5.77 -0.58
N GLN A 567 -2.88 5.07 -0.24
CA GLN A 567 -4.24 5.55 -0.54
C GLN A 567 -4.62 6.74 0.35
N ASP A 568 -4.25 6.71 1.63
CA ASP A 568 -4.44 7.81 2.57
C ASP A 568 -3.23 8.75 2.53
N PRO A 569 -3.39 10.00 2.04
CA PRO A 569 -2.31 10.99 1.99
C PRO A 569 -1.61 11.22 3.34
N ASN A 570 -2.31 11.02 4.46
CA ASN A 570 -1.76 11.26 5.79
C ASN A 570 -0.82 10.15 6.26
N LYS A 571 -0.79 9.00 5.55
CA LYS A 571 0.04 7.84 5.88
C LYS A 571 1.23 7.68 4.93
N GLU A 572 1.46 8.66 4.05
CA GLU A 572 2.63 8.70 3.19
C GLU A 572 3.92 8.58 4.00
N LEU A 573 4.92 7.93 3.42
CA LEU A 573 6.24 7.84 4.03
C LEU A 573 6.83 9.23 4.18
N LYS A 574 7.40 9.49 5.34
CA LYS A 574 8.23 10.68 5.58
C LYS A 574 9.60 10.48 4.93
N ILE A 575 10.28 11.58 4.58
CA ILE A 575 11.61 11.56 3.95
C ILE A 575 12.60 10.79 4.82
N TRP A 576 12.59 11.03 6.14
CA TRP A 576 13.47 10.33 7.07
C TRP A 576 13.13 8.83 7.19
N GLU A 577 11.87 8.44 7.01
CA GLU A 577 11.44 7.03 7.01
C GLU A 577 11.95 6.30 5.77
N ALA A 578 11.88 6.94 4.60
CA ALA A 578 12.47 6.40 3.37
C ALA A 578 13.99 6.25 3.49
N ALA A 579 14.67 7.26 4.06
CA ALA A 579 16.10 7.20 4.37
C ALA A 579 16.43 6.05 5.35
N ARG A 580 15.59 5.88 6.38
CA ARG A 580 15.77 4.85 7.42
C ARG A 580 15.54 3.44 6.87
N ALA A 581 14.56 3.28 5.98
CA ALA A 581 14.23 2.04 5.30
C ALA A 581 15.39 1.56 4.42
N THR A 582 15.88 2.42 3.52
CA THR A 582 16.98 2.06 2.61
C THR A 582 18.30 1.82 3.34
N ALA A 583 18.56 2.50 4.45
CA ALA A 583 19.80 2.35 5.22
C ALA A 583 19.80 1.15 6.18
N ALA A 584 18.70 0.40 6.28
CA ALA A 584 18.52 -0.69 7.24
C ALA A 584 19.27 -1.98 6.85
N ALA A 585 20.60 -1.93 6.66
CA ALA A 585 21.42 -3.06 6.24
C ALA A 585 21.62 -4.07 7.38
N PRO A 586 21.32 -5.36 7.19
CA PRO A 586 21.84 -6.42 8.03
C PRO A 586 23.36 -6.59 7.81
N PRO A 587 24.16 -6.90 8.84
CA PRO A 587 23.83 -6.98 10.27
C PRO A 587 23.96 -5.63 11.00
N TYR A 588 24.09 -4.50 10.29
CA TYR A 588 24.40 -3.19 10.86
C TYR A 588 23.23 -2.56 11.63
N PHE A 589 22.05 -2.53 11.04
CA PHE A 589 20.84 -1.93 11.59
C PHE A 589 19.65 -2.90 11.52
N LYS A 590 18.71 -2.78 12.48
CA LYS A 590 17.45 -3.52 12.45
C LYS A 590 16.57 -3.04 11.27
N PRO A 591 15.67 -3.89 10.74
CA PRO A 591 14.62 -3.46 9.83
C PRO A 591 13.83 -2.27 10.37
N PHE A 592 13.41 -1.38 9.48
CA PHE A 592 12.54 -0.25 9.80
C PHE A 592 11.08 -0.70 9.74
N ILE A 593 10.25 -0.29 10.70
CA ILE A 593 8.82 -0.57 10.71
C ILE A 593 8.09 0.76 10.71
N GLN A 594 7.31 1.03 9.66
CA GLN A 594 6.47 2.23 9.60
C GLN A 594 5.27 2.05 10.53
N LYS A 595 5.11 2.92 11.52
CA LYS A 595 4.09 2.75 12.58
C LYS A 595 2.65 2.82 12.07
N ASP A 596 2.37 3.66 11.08
CA ASP A 596 1.01 3.87 10.57
C ASP A 596 0.48 2.70 9.72
N THR A 597 1.39 1.92 9.15
CA THR A 597 1.09 0.87 8.17
C THR A 597 1.52 -0.51 8.63
N MET A 598 2.42 -0.58 9.63
CA MET A 598 3.07 -1.80 10.13
C MET A 598 3.88 -2.55 9.06
N GLU A 599 4.23 -1.88 7.97
CA GLU A 599 5.12 -2.44 6.95
C GLU A 599 6.58 -2.34 7.38
N ALA A 600 7.31 -3.45 7.16
CA ALA A 600 8.69 -3.59 7.55
C ALA A 600 9.61 -3.57 6.32
N TYR A 601 10.66 -2.76 6.39
CA TYR A 601 11.62 -2.54 5.30
C TYR A 601 13.06 -2.79 5.76
N THR A 602 13.88 -3.26 4.84
CA THR A 602 15.33 -3.45 4.99
C THR A 602 16.07 -2.85 3.77
N ASN A 603 17.40 -2.91 3.77
CA ASN A 603 18.23 -2.21 2.80
C ASN A 603 18.03 -2.70 1.37
N GLY A 604 17.92 -1.76 0.41
CA GLY A 604 17.80 -2.05 -1.02
C GLY A 604 19.03 -2.73 -1.63
N ALA A 605 20.21 -2.62 -1.02
CA ALA A 605 21.44 -3.26 -1.46
C ALA A 605 21.39 -4.79 -1.42
N ILE A 606 20.39 -5.38 -0.76
CA ILE A 606 20.13 -6.82 -0.80
C ILE A 606 19.80 -7.28 -2.23
N HIS A 607 19.16 -6.43 -3.03
CA HIS A 607 18.80 -6.75 -4.41
C HIS A 607 19.51 -5.86 -5.44
N TYR A 608 19.67 -4.56 -5.14
CA TYR A 608 20.17 -3.58 -6.10
C TYR A 608 21.08 -2.57 -5.42
N ASN A 609 22.33 -2.96 -5.12
CA ASN A 609 23.32 -2.03 -4.58
C ASN A 609 23.64 -0.91 -5.58
N CYS A 610 23.75 -1.26 -6.87
CA CYS A 610 23.77 -0.31 -7.97
C CYS A 610 22.36 -0.19 -8.56
N PRO A 611 21.68 0.97 -8.42
CA PRO A 611 20.29 1.11 -8.83
C PRO A 611 20.10 1.41 -10.33
N ALA A 612 21.15 1.32 -11.15
CA ALA A 612 21.14 1.70 -12.56
C ALA A 612 20.05 1.00 -13.39
N SER A 613 19.89 -0.32 -13.22
CA SER A 613 18.88 -1.10 -13.94
C SER A 613 17.44 -0.70 -13.56
N ILE A 614 17.16 -0.47 -12.27
CA ILE A 614 15.85 0.04 -11.82
C ILE A 614 15.61 1.46 -12.35
N ALA A 615 16.66 2.28 -12.39
CA ALA A 615 16.54 3.62 -12.94
C ALA A 615 16.13 3.60 -14.41
N ASP A 616 16.62 2.63 -15.20
CA ASP A 616 16.18 2.41 -16.58
C ASP A 616 14.70 2.00 -16.67
N TYR A 617 14.21 1.14 -15.77
CA TYR A 617 12.78 0.82 -15.75
C TYR A 617 11.91 2.04 -15.40
N GLU A 618 12.22 2.76 -14.32
CA GLU A 618 11.38 3.90 -13.90
C GLU A 618 11.44 5.08 -14.86
N ARG A 619 12.58 5.33 -15.52
CA ARG A 619 12.66 6.40 -16.50
C ARG A 619 11.66 6.14 -17.64
N ARG A 620 11.59 4.91 -18.15
CA ARG A 620 10.67 4.54 -19.23
C ARG A 620 9.21 4.68 -18.83
N LEU A 621 8.89 4.39 -17.57
CA LEU A 621 7.54 4.54 -17.00
C LEU A 621 7.13 5.98 -16.71
N LEU A 622 8.09 6.88 -16.47
CA LEU A 622 7.83 8.29 -16.17
C LEU A 622 7.66 9.14 -17.43
N TRP A 623 8.33 8.75 -18.51
CA TRP A 623 8.36 9.46 -19.78
C TRP A 623 8.21 8.46 -20.93
N GLU A 624 7.00 7.93 -21.07
CA GLU A 624 6.66 6.88 -22.05
C GLU A 624 6.95 7.31 -23.49
N GLU A 625 6.80 8.61 -23.79
CA GLU A 625 7.01 9.18 -25.14
C GLU A 625 8.44 8.99 -25.66
N VAL A 626 9.42 8.85 -24.75
CA VAL A 626 10.84 8.63 -25.06
C VAL A 626 11.37 7.35 -24.41
N SER A 627 10.48 6.39 -24.12
CA SER A 627 10.83 5.14 -23.43
C SER A 627 11.79 4.26 -24.23
N ASP A 628 11.73 4.33 -25.56
CA ASP A 628 12.62 3.59 -26.46
C ASP A 628 13.97 4.28 -26.69
N TRP A 629 14.12 5.53 -26.25
CA TRP A 629 15.36 6.28 -26.41
C TRP A 629 16.32 5.98 -25.26
N PRO A 630 17.64 5.94 -25.50
CA PRO A 630 18.62 5.96 -24.42
C PRO A 630 18.52 7.29 -23.66
N PRO A 631 18.89 7.33 -22.36
CA PRO A 631 19.03 8.59 -21.66
C PRO A 631 20.15 9.43 -22.30
N ASP A 632 19.96 10.75 -22.41
CA ASP A 632 21.01 11.68 -22.86
C ASP A 632 22.26 11.58 -21.98
N ILE A 633 22.02 11.44 -20.67
CA ILE A 633 23.06 11.29 -19.67
C ILE A 633 22.59 10.27 -18.64
N MET A 634 23.42 9.26 -18.38
CA MET A 634 23.30 8.41 -17.20
C MET A 634 24.61 8.43 -16.43
N LEU A 635 24.61 9.05 -15.25
CA LEU A 635 25.76 9.08 -14.36
C LEU A 635 25.54 8.10 -13.21
N SER A 636 26.28 7.01 -13.17
CA SER A 636 26.31 6.08 -12.04
C SER A 636 27.59 6.29 -11.22
N LEU A 637 27.44 6.53 -9.92
CA LEU A 637 28.55 6.76 -9.00
C LEU A 637 28.59 5.66 -7.95
N GLY A 638 29.67 4.89 -7.97
CA GLY A 638 29.96 3.89 -6.94
C GLY A 638 30.63 4.48 -5.69
N THR A 639 30.65 3.69 -4.61
CA THR A 639 31.30 4.06 -3.34
C THR A 639 32.72 3.49 -3.18
N GLY A 640 33.36 3.16 -4.30
CA GLY A 640 34.71 2.61 -4.37
C GLY A 640 34.78 1.10 -4.12
N LEU A 641 35.65 0.43 -4.87
CA LEU A 641 35.94 -1.00 -4.74
C LEU A 641 37.33 -1.19 -4.11
N SER A 642 37.46 -2.18 -3.23
CA SER A 642 38.79 -2.62 -2.78
C SER A 642 39.22 -3.78 -3.68
N THR A 643 40.29 -3.60 -4.44
CA THR A 643 40.92 -4.70 -5.18
C THR A 643 41.89 -5.44 -4.24
N PRO A 644 41.66 -6.72 -3.91
CA PRO A 644 42.62 -7.49 -3.15
C PRO A 644 43.85 -7.75 -4.04
N GLY A 645 44.98 -7.07 -3.79
CA GLY A 645 46.24 -7.40 -4.48
C GLY A 645 47.28 -6.30 -4.75
N LYS A 646 47.08 -5.03 -4.36
CA LYS A 646 48.14 -4.00 -4.47
C LYS A 646 48.33 -3.23 -3.18
N LEU A 647 48.76 -3.95 -2.13
CA LEU A 647 49.60 -3.34 -1.11
C LEU A 647 51.02 -3.36 -1.69
N SER A 648 51.49 -2.21 -2.17
CA SER A 648 52.91 -2.02 -2.48
C SER A 648 53.72 -2.35 -1.21
N PRO A 649 54.78 -3.16 -1.27
CA PRO A 649 55.61 -3.41 -0.11
C PRO A 649 56.32 -2.10 0.27
N ASP A 650 56.02 -1.64 1.49
CA ASP A 650 56.77 -0.59 2.16
C ASP A 650 58.22 -1.10 2.34
N PRO A 651 59.25 -0.41 1.82
CA PRO A 651 60.62 -0.89 1.88
C PRO A 651 61.23 -0.52 3.23
N GLN A 652 60.73 -1.10 4.33
CA GLN A 652 61.42 -1.16 5.62
C GLN A 652 60.62 -1.96 6.65
N SER A 653 60.91 -3.26 6.76
CA SER A 653 61.09 -3.92 8.06
C SER A 653 61.58 -5.35 7.83
N HIS A 654 62.86 -5.54 8.11
CA HIS A 654 63.43 -6.86 8.35
C HIS A 654 62.80 -7.47 9.61
N SER A 655 62.26 -8.69 9.51
CA SER A 655 62.69 -9.81 10.36
C SER A 655 61.87 -11.09 10.13
N HIS A 656 62.62 -12.12 9.74
CA HIS A 656 62.47 -13.56 9.95
C HIS A 656 61.17 -14.29 9.58
N SER A 657 61.31 -15.04 8.48
CA SER A 657 60.55 -16.23 8.10
C SER A 657 60.62 -17.36 9.14
N LYS A 658 59.47 -17.95 9.47
CA LYS A 658 59.26 -19.39 9.57
C LYS A 658 57.85 -19.73 9.06
N SER A 659 57.75 -20.61 8.06
CA SER A 659 56.53 -21.33 7.68
C SER A 659 56.67 -22.80 8.12
N PRO A 660 55.67 -23.67 7.89
CA PRO A 660 54.35 -23.68 8.50
C PRO A 660 54.13 -25.00 9.26
N HIS A 661 53.32 -25.00 10.33
CA HIS A 661 52.72 -26.25 10.79
C HIS A 661 51.21 -26.08 10.90
N LEU A 662 50.53 -26.96 10.17
CA LEU A 662 49.11 -27.22 10.24
C LEU A 662 48.67 -27.38 11.69
N ALA A 663 47.69 -26.57 12.08
CA ALA A 663 46.72 -26.93 13.09
C ALA A 663 45.36 -26.43 12.59
N GLU A 664 44.70 -27.27 11.80
CA GLU A 664 43.26 -27.21 11.65
C GLU A 664 42.63 -27.34 13.03
N ARG A 665 41.92 -26.29 13.48
CA ARG A 665 40.78 -26.42 14.40
C ARG A 665 39.99 -25.13 14.49
N GLY A 666 38.73 -25.23 14.08
CA GLY A 666 37.61 -24.49 14.70
C GLY A 666 37.37 -23.07 14.22
N GLY A 667 36.67 -22.92 13.10
CA GLY A 667 36.18 -21.60 12.68
C GLY A 667 35.21 -21.60 11.49
N ALA A 668 34.53 -22.71 11.20
CA ALA A 668 33.69 -22.85 10.01
C ALA A 668 32.29 -22.19 10.10
N GLY A 669 32.00 -21.40 11.15
CA GLY A 669 30.66 -20.81 11.34
C GLY A 669 30.45 -19.47 10.62
N LEU A 670 31.44 -18.57 10.66
CA LEU A 670 31.25 -17.20 10.15
C LEU A 670 31.47 -17.07 8.64
N ARG A 671 32.42 -17.82 8.06
CA ARG A 671 32.66 -17.81 6.60
C ARG A 671 31.48 -18.44 5.84
N LEU A 672 30.92 -19.54 6.33
CA LEU A 672 29.72 -20.14 5.74
C LEU A 672 28.47 -19.26 5.88
N MET A 673 28.28 -18.57 7.01
CA MET A 673 27.18 -17.59 7.13
C MET A 673 27.39 -16.37 6.22
N TRP A 674 28.63 -15.94 6.02
CA TRP A 674 28.97 -14.84 5.12
C TRP A 674 28.68 -15.22 3.66
N TRP A 675 29.01 -16.46 3.26
CA TRP A 675 28.71 -17.00 1.92
C TRP A 675 27.20 -17.26 1.73
N ALA A 676 26.50 -17.81 2.73
CA ALA A 676 25.06 -18.05 2.65
C ALA A 676 24.21 -16.77 2.61
N ALA A 677 24.73 -15.64 3.12
CA ALA A 677 24.07 -14.34 3.05
C ALA A 677 24.41 -13.55 1.76
N ASN A 678 25.52 -13.87 1.08
CA ASN A 678 26.03 -13.15 -0.09
C ASN A 678 26.00 -13.93 -1.41
N ALA A 679 25.49 -15.16 -1.45
CA ALA A 679 25.37 -15.91 -2.71
C ALA A 679 24.56 -15.16 -3.80
N ILE A 680 23.70 -14.21 -3.41
CA ILE A 680 22.92 -13.36 -4.34
C ILE A 680 23.73 -12.14 -4.84
N VAL A 681 24.78 -11.73 -4.12
CA VAL A 681 25.62 -10.57 -4.46
C VAL A 681 26.80 -10.98 -5.35
N GLU A 682 27.34 -12.20 -5.19
CA GLU A 682 28.41 -12.72 -6.04
C GLU A 682 27.90 -13.19 -7.43
N ASP A 683 26.65 -13.66 -7.54
CA ASP A 683 26.01 -14.02 -8.83
C ASP A 683 25.71 -12.81 -9.74
N GLN A 684 25.92 -11.58 -9.29
CA GLN A 684 25.73 -10.35 -10.09
C GLN A 684 27.04 -9.67 -10.52
N LEU A 685 28.19 -10.30 -10.28
CA LEU A 685 29.49 -9.78 -10.72
C LEU A 685 29.89 -10.23 -12.14
N ASP A 686 29.20 -11.22 -12.71
CA ASP A 686 29.37 -11.64 -14.11
C ASP A 686 28.29 -11.01 -15.02
N CYS A 687 28.46 -9.73 -15.31
CA CYS A 687 27.72 -9.03 -16.37
C CYS A 687 28.62 -8.72 -17.58
N GLU A 688 29.55 -9.62 -17.92
CA GLU A 688 30.17 -9.67 -19.24
C GLU A 688 29.58 -10.84 -20.03
N GLY A 689 28.45 -10.61 -20.70
CA GLY A 689 27.85 -11.58 -21.60
C GLY A 689 26.34 -11.47 -21.76
N ILE A 690 25.87 -10.45 -22.48
CA ILE A 690 24.83 -10.45 -23.55
C ILE A 690 24.61 -9.00 -23.98
#